data_AF-A0A1D1ZAA3-F1
#
_entry.id   AF-A0A1D1ZAA3-F1
#
_cell.length_a   1.000
_cell.length_b   1.000
_cell.length_c   1.000
_cell.angle_alpha   90.00
_cell.angle_beta   90.00
_cell.angle_gamma   90.00
#
_symmetry.space_group_name_H-M   'P 1'
#
loop_
_entity.id
_entity.type
_entity.pdbx_description
1 polymer ?
#
loop_
_entity_poly.entity_id
_entity_poly.type
_entity_poly.pdbx_seq_one_letter_code
_entity_poly.pdbx_strand_id
1 'polypeptide(L)'
;MMRKCHKNTCPVGIATQDPVLREKFAGEPEHVINFFFMLAEEVREIMAQLGFQTMNEMVGRSDMLEVDEEVVKSNEKLENIDLSLLLKPAAEIRPEAAQYCIQKQDHGLNMALDKKLIILSKAALEKGIPVYVEMPIQNVNRAVGTMLSHEVTKRYHMDGLPSDTIHIKLSGSAGQSFGAFLCPGVTFELEGDSNDYVGKGLSGGKIIVYPPRKSNFDPKENIVIGNVALYGATSGEAYFNGMAAERFCVRNSGAKAVVEGVGDHGCEYMTGGIVVVLGRTGRNFAAGMSGGIAYVLDVDEKFQTRCNIELVDLEKVEDEDDINTLRMMIQQHQRHTSSELAKEVLANFDYLLPKFVKVFPRDYKRILENLRAEKAAMEDQEREEADLMKKNAFQALKKLAAASLNEKTKKEVIEPHPPKRPTQVANAVKHRGFVDYEREGISYRDPNVRINDWKEVSKQSKPGPLLKTQSARCMDCGTPFCHQDNSGCPLGNKIPEFNELVHQDRWREALDRLLETNNFPEFTGRVCPAPCEGSCVLGIIENPVSIKSIECSIIDKAFEEGWMVPRPPLKRTGKKVAIVGSGPSGLAAADQLNKMGHSVIVFERADRIGGLMMYGVPNMKTDKVDIVQRRVNLMTEEGVNFVVNANVGTDPVYSLNRLRAENDAIVLACGATKPRDLPVSGRELSGVHFAMEFLHSNTKSLLDSNLKDGGYISAKGKKVVVIGGGDTGTDCIGTSIRHGCTSIVNLELLPEPPQKRASGNPWPQWPRIFRVDYGHQEAAAKFGKDPRSYEVLTKRFVGDENGVVKGLEVVCVRWAKDASGRFQFEEVAGSEEIIEADLVLLAMGFLGPEQKIADQLGLERDNRSNFKAEYGRFSTNIEGIFAAGDCRRGQSLVVWAIAEGRQAASQVDCYLMKVEDNLGSAAMTTRINCQGDLEDMLKNPGNKRRVAA
;
A
#
# COMPACT_ATOMS: atom_id res chain seq x y z
N MET A 1 -6.29 0.04 -0.21
CA MET A 1 -6.00 -0.33 -1.63
C MET A 1 -5.04 0.69 -2.24
N MET A 2 -4.22 0.29 -3.22
CA MET A 2 -3.30 1.20 -3.92
C MET A 2 -4.13 2.23 -4.73
N ARG A 3 -4.15 3.52 -4.33
CA ARG A 3 -4.82 4.61 -5.06
C ARG A 3 -3.99 5.10 -6.25
N LYS A 4 -3.58 4.19 -7.14
CA LYS A 4 -2.73 4.49 -8.32
C LYS A 4 -3.38 4.00 -9.62
N CYS A 5 -4.70 4.17 -9.77
CA CYS A 5 -5.43 3.73 -10.97
C CYS A 5 -4.86 4.31 -12.28
N HIS A 6 -4.33 5.54 -12.23
CA HIS A 6 -3.68 6.20 -13.37
C HIS A 6 -2.39 5.50 -13.86
N LYS A 7 -1.79 4.58 -13.08
CA LYS A 7 -0.58 3.84 -13.47
C LYS A 7 -0.87 2.48 -14.10
N ASN A 8 -2.14 2.07 -14.21
CA ASN A 8 -2.53 0.74 -14.70
C ASN A 8 -1.89 -0.42 -13.90
N THR A 9 -1.64 -0.23 -12.60
CA THR A 9 -1.00 -1.22 -11.71
C THR A 9 -1.88 -1.59 -10.51
N CYS A 10 -3.21 -1.64 -10.68
CA CYS A 10 -4.11 -2.02 -9.58
C CYS A 10 -3.78 -3.45 -9.13
N PRO A 11 -3.28 -3.65 -7.89
CA PRO A 11 -2.74 -4.94 -7.47
C PRO A 11 -3.81 -5.98 -7.19
N VAL A 12 -5.06 -5.53 -6.98
CA VAL A 12 -6.20 -6.43 -6.84
C VAL A 12 -6.87 -6.71 -8.19
N GLY A 13 -6.31 -6.24 -9.32
CA GLY A 13 -6.87 -6.48 -10.66
C GLY A 13 -8.21 -5.79 -10.98
N ILE A 14 -8.84 -5.11 -10.00
CA ILE A 14 -10.17 -4.45 -10.16
C ILE A 14 -10.14 -3.27 -11.13
N ALA A 15 -9.10 -2.45 -11.05
CA ALA A 15 -9.02 -1.16 -11.77
C ALA A 15 -7.77 -1.11 -12.66
N THR A 16 -7.55 -2.18 -13.42
CA THR A 16 -6.43 -2.29 -14.36
C THR A 16 -6.86 -2.96 -15.66
N GLN A 17 -6.28 -2.52 -16.76
CA GLN A 17 -6.37 -3.16 -18.07
C GLN A 17 -5.21 -4.14 -18.32
N ASP A 18 -4.26 -4.23 -17.38
CA ASP A 18 -3.14 -5.16 -17.47
C ASP A 18 -3.62 -6.63 -17.37
N PRO A 19 -3.37 -7.48 -18.39
CA PRO A 19 -3.84 -8.87 -18.38
C PRO A 19 -3.29 -9.70 -17.22
N VAL A 20 -2.01 -9.54 -16.88
CA VAL A 20 -1.34 -10.29 -15.79
C VAL A 20 -1.96 -9.95 -14.44
N LEU A 21 -2.31 -8.68 -14.22
CA LEU A 21 -2.96 -8.26 -12.98
C LEU A 21 -4.46 -8.60 -12.96
N ARG A 22 -5.14 -8.61 -14.12
CA ARG A 22 -6.53 -9.06 -14.23
C ARG A 22 -6.67 -10.55 -13.92
N GLU A 23 -5.74 -11.39 -14.38
CA GLU A 23 -5.69 -12.82 -14.05
C GLU A 23 -5.54 -13.08 -12.54
N LYS A 24 -4.93 -12.14 -11.80
CA LYS A 24 -4.77 -12.24 -10.34
C LYS A 24 -6.02 -11.81 -9.56
N PHE A 25 -7.04 -11.25 -10.21
CA PHE A 25 -8.29 -10.91 -9.54
C PHE A 25 -9.13 -12.16 -9.32
N ALA A 26 -9.18 -12.63 -8.08
CA ALA A 26 -10.01 -13.76 -7.66
C ALA A 26 -11.37 -13.32 -7.09
N GLY A 27 -11.78 -12.06 -7.30
CA GLY A 27 -13.01 -11.52 -6.72
C GLY A 27 -14.22 -11.68 -7.63
N GLU A 28 -15.37 -11.90 -7.04
CA GLU A 28 -16.66 -11.92 -7.74
C GLU A 28 -17.27 -10.50 -7.81
N PRO A 29 -18.13 -10.17 -8.78
CA PRO A 29 -18.85 -8.90 -8.86
C PRO A 29 -19.54 -8.49 -7.55
N GLU A 30 -20.02 -9.46 -6.78
CA GLU A 30 -20.65 -9.32 -5.46
C GLU A 30 -19.73 -8.64 -4.45
N HIS A 31 -18.41 -8.81 -4.56
CA HIS A 31 -17.46 -8.11 -3.68
C HIS A 31 -17.46 -6.59 -3.91
N VAL A 32 -17.63 -6.15 -5.16
CA VAL A 32 -17.74 -4.72 -5.50
C VAL A 32 -19.08 -4.18 -5.02
N ILE A 33 -20.15 -4.95 -5.19
CA ILE A 33 -21.49 -4.63 -4.68
C ILE A 33 -21.44 -4.45 -3.15
N ASN A 34 -20.83 -5.39 -2.43
CA ASN A 34 -20.66 -5.34 -0.98
C ASN A 34 -19.82 -4.14 -0.54
N PHE A 35 -18.75 -3.80 -1.27
CA PHE A 35 -17.96 -2.60 -0.99
C PHE A 35 -18.82 -1.32 -1.10
N PHE A 36 -19.65 -1.20 -2.14
CA PHE A 36 -20.56 -0.07 -2.26
C PHE A 36 -21.64 -0.06 -1.18
N PHE A 37 -22.12 -1.23 -0.73
CA PHE A 37 -23.03 -1.30 0.41
C PHE A 37 -22.36 -0.87 1.71
N MET A 38 -21.15 -1.32 2.00
CA MET A 38 -20.38 -0.89 3.18
C MET A 38 -20.12 0.62 3.14
N LEU A 39 -19.74 1.17 1.98
CA LEU A 39 -19.54 2.60 1.82
C LEU A 39 -20.85 3.36 2.02
N ALA A 40 -21.96 2.86 1.49
CA ALA A 40 -23.27 3.45 1.70
C ALA A 40 -23.71 3.37 3.17
N GLU A 41 -23.37 2.30 3.89
CA GLU A 41 -23.63 2.13 5.32
C GLU A 41 -22.79 3.10 6.16
N GLU A 42 -21.49 3.20 5.92
CA GLU A 42 -20.60 4.17 6.57
C GLU A 42 -21.07 5.60 6.32
N VAL A 43 -21.44 5.94 5.07
CA VAL A 43 -22.04 7.24 4.76
C VAL A 43 -23.30 7.48 5.56
N ARG A 44 -24.20 6.49 5.69
CA ARG A 44 -25.43 6.61 6.50
C ARG A 44 -25.14 6.75 8.00
N GLU A 45 -24.15 6.03 8.52
CA GLU A 45 -23.71 6.15 9.92
C GLU A 45 -23.18 7.56 10.19
N ILE A 46 -22.32 8.08 9.30
CA ILE A 46 -21.81 9.46 9.38
C ILE A 46 -22.98 10.45 9.28
N MET A 47 -23.87 10.30 8.29
CA MET A 47 -25.07 11.13 8.15
C MET A 47 -25.88 11.16 9.46
N ALA A 48 -26.13 9.99 10.05
CA ALA A 48 -26.87 9.87 11.30
C ALA A 48 -26.14 10.54 12.48
N GLN A 49 -24.82 10.38 12.59
CA GLN A 49 -24.00 11.07 13.59
C GLN A 49 -24.09 12.60 13.47
N LEU A 50 -24.23 13.11 12.25
CA LEU A 50 -24.42 14.53 11.94
C LEU A 50 -25.89 15.00 12.06
N GLY A 51 -26.82 14.08 12.32
CA GLY A 51 -28.24 14.37 12.50
C GLY A 51 -29.04 14.46 11.20
N PHE A 52 -28.59 13.78 10.14
CA PHE A 52 -29.24 13.73 8.82
C PHE A 52 -29.79 12.34 8.50
N GLN A 53 -30.97 12.30 7.89
CA GLN A 53 -31.63 11.07 7.42
C GLN A 53 -31.46 10.86 5.91
N THR A 54 -31.32 11.95 5.16
CA THR A 54 -31.17 11.89 3.70
C THR A 54 -30.05 12.81 3.21
N MET A 55 -29.45 12.46 2.08
CA MET A 55 -28.40 13.29 1.46
C MET A 55 -28.92 14.70 1.15
N ASN A 56 -30.19 14.85 0.76
CA ASN A 56 -30.79 16.14 0.46
C ASN A 56 -30.79 17.09 1.67
N GLU A 57 -30.96 16.57 2.88
CA GLU A 57 -30.92 17.39 4.09
C GLU A 57 -29.52 17.96 4.37
N MET A 58 -28.46 17.28 3.90
CA MET A 58 -27.08 17.74 4.01
C MET A 58 -26.70 18.79 2.97
N VAL A 59 -27.27 18.72 1.77
CA VAL A 59 -26.89 19.62 0.66
C VAL A 59 -27.18 21.07 1.07
N GLY A 60 -26.15 21.92 0.97
CA GLY A 60 -26.27 23.36 1.28
C GLY A 60 -26.24 23.71 2.77
N ARG A 61 -25.96 22.76 3.67
CA ARG A 61 -25.83 22.97 5.12
C ARG A 61 -24.46 23.52 5.52
N SER A 62 -24.15 24.73 5.06
CA SER A 62 -22.91 25.42 5.44
C SER A 62 -22.82 25.70 6.95
N ASP A 63 -23.95 25.73 7.65
CA ASP A 63 -24.04 25.84 9.11
C ASP A 63 -23.50 24.64 9.89
N MET A 64 -23.24 23.51 9.20
CA MET A 64 -22.62 22.32 9.81
C MET A 64 -21.10 22.29 9.67
N LEU A 65 -20.51 23.29 9.02
CA LEU A 65 -19.08 23.44 8.79
C LEU A 65 -18.49 24.47 9.75
N GLU A 66 -17.26 24.25 10.19
CA GLU A 66 -16.48 25.20 10.98
C GLU A 66 -15.02 25.25 10.54
N VAL A 67 -14.35 26.37 10.83
CA VAL A 67 -12.93 26.55 10.53
C VAL A 67 -12.09 25.84 11.59
N ASP A 68 -11.12 25.03 11.15
CA ASP A 68 -10.12 24.44 12.04
C ASP A 68 -9.13 25.52 12.53
N GLU A 69 -9.29 25.94 13.78
CA GLU A 69 -8.44 26.98 14.38
C GLU A 69 -6.97 26.56 14.51
N GLU A 70 -6.64 25.27 14.63
CA GLU A 70 -5.25 24.83 14.77
C GLU A 70 -4.47 24.98 13.46
N VAL A 71 -5.14 24.72 12.32
CA VAL A 71 -4.56 24.92 10.98
C VAL A 71 -4.30 26.41 10.74
N VAL A 72 -5.23 27.28 11.12
CA VAL A 72 -5.05 28.73 11.00
C VAL A 72 -3.90 29.20 11.90
N LYS A 73 -3.82 28.72 13.14
CA LYS A 73 -2.75 29.08 14.10
C LYS A 73 -1.36 28.58 13.69
N SER A 74 -1.28 27.46 12.97
CA SER A 74 0.00 26.86 12.57
C SER A 74 0.51 27.33 11.20
N ASN A 75 -0.24 28.17 10.48
CA ASN A 75 0.13 28.66 9.15
C ASN A 75 -0.14 30.16 9.01
N GLU A 76 0.91 30.96 9.15
CA GLU A 76 0.88 32.44 9.09
C GLU A 76 0.21 32.99 7.80
N LYS A 77 0.21 32.24 6.69
CA LYS A 77 -0.46 32.67 5.45
C LYS A 77 -1.98 32.71 5.55
N LEU A 78 -2.57 32.02 6.52
CA LEU A 78 -4.02 31.87 6.69
C LEU A 78 -4.60 32.84 7.73
N GLU A 79 -3.76 33.58 8.46
CA GLU A 79 -4.17 34.44 9.58
C GLU A 79 -5.25 35.48 9.21
N ASN A 80 -5.26 35.95 7.96
CA ASN A 80 -6.17 36.98 7.48
C ASN A 80 -7.32 36.45 6.61
N ILE A 81 -7.53 35.13 6.54
CA ILE A 81 -8.62 34.55 5.74
C ILE A 81 -9.91 34.53 6.57
N ASP A 82 -10.91 35.30 6.12
CA ASP A 82 -12.27 35.29 6.67
C ASP A 82 -13.20 34.45 5.78
N LEU A 83 -13.65 33.31 6.30
CA LEU A 83 -14.60 32.40 5.62
C LEU A 83 -16.05 32.60 6.06
N SER A 84 -16.34 33.59 6.92
CA SER A 84 -17.67 33.79 7.51
C SER A 84 -18.78 33.89 6.46
N LEU A 85 -18.54 34.57 5.33
CA LEU A 85 -19.51 34.71 4.23
C LEU A 85 -19.75 33.40 3.46
N LEU A 86 -18.77 32.48 3.43
CA LEU A 86 -18.91 31.17 2.79
C LEU A 86 -19.62 30.16 3.71
N LEU A 87 -19.41 30.28 5.02
CA LEU A 87 -20.04 29.42 6.02
C LEU A 87 -21.48 29.85 6.33
N LYS A 88 -21.85 31.08 6.00
CA LYS A 88 -23.20 31.60 6.23
C LYS A 88 -24.24 30.94 5.32
N PRO A 89 -25.30 30.31 5.87
CA PRO A 89 -26.36 29.71 5.08
C PRO A 89 -27.03 30.73 4.14
N ALA A 90 -27.22 30.35 2.88
CA ALA A 90 -27.87 31.22 1.89
C ALA A 90 -29.27 31.68 2.33
N ALA A 91 -30.01 30.81 3.05
CA ALA A 91 -31.33 31.12 3.60
C ALA A 91 -31.30 32.24 4.67
N GLU A 92 -30.19 32.41 5.40
CA GLU A 92 -30.05 33.52 6.36
C GLU A 92 -29.86 34.87 5.66
N ILE A 93 -29.25 34.87 4.47
CA ILE A 93 -29.07 36.07 3.66
C ILE A 93 -30.36 36.39 2.89
N ARG A 94 -31.03 35.36 2.37
CA ARG A 94 -32.29 35.46 1.63
C ARG A 94 -33.20 34.30 2.04
N PRO A 95 -34.26 34.53 2.84
CA PRO A 95 -35.13 33.47 3.37
C PRO A 95 -35.75 32.53 2.32
N GLU A 96 -35.98 33.04 1.11
CA GLU A 96 -36.56 32.28 -0.01
C GLU A 96 -35.53 31.50 -0.84
N ALA A 97 -34.24 31.56 -0.49
CA ALA A 97 -33.19 30.90 -1.24
C ALA A 97 -33.21 29.39 -0.97
N ALA A 98 -33.44 28.60 -2.03
CA ALA A 98 -33.32 27.16 -1.95
C ALA A 98 -31.86 26.76 -1.67
N GLN A 99 -31.65 25.91 -0.67
CA GLN A 99 -30.33 25.40 -0.28
C GLN A 99 -29.97 24.07 -0.98
N TYR A 100 -30.95 23.46 -1.64
CA TYR A 100 -30.82 22.23 -2.41
C TYR A 100 -31.65 22.32 -3.70
N CYS A 101 -31.52 21.33 -4.57
CA CYS A 101 -32.24 21.30 -5.85
C CYS A 101 -33.75 21.07 -5.64
N ILE A 102 -34.56 22.13 -5.77
CA ILE A 102 -36.03 22.09 -5.67
C ILE A 102 -36.74 22.10 -7.01
N GLN A 103 -36.01 22.35 -8.10
CA GLN A 103 -36.58 22.46 -9.45
C GLN A 103 -35.76 21.64 -10.42
N LYS A 104 -36.44 20.77 -11.17
CA LYS A 104 -35.81 20.07 -12.30
C LYS A 104 -35.57 21.09 -13.42
N GLN A 105 -34.37 21.08 -13.97
CA GLN A 105 -34.05 21.91 -15.13
C GLN A 105 -34.72 21.33 -16.37
N ASP A 106 -35.55 22.11 -17.06
CA ASP A 106 -36.00 21.77 -18.40
C ASP A 106 -34.91 22.16 -19.39
N HIS A 107 -34.25 21.15 -19.97
CA HIS A 107 -33.18 21.34 -20.94
C HIS A 107 -33.71 21.57 -22.37
N GLY A 108 -35.02 21.55 -22.60
CA GLY A 108 -35.63 21.82 -23.90
C GLY A 108 -35.31 20.78 -24.97
N LEU A 109 -34.92 19.56 -24.59
CA LEU A 109 -34.42 18.52 -25.52
C LEU A 109 -35.45 18.09 -26.58
N ASN A 110 -36.74 18.31 -26.33
CA ASN A 110 -37.79 18.06 -27.31
C ASN A 110 -37.69 18.99 -28.54
N MET A 111 -37.08 20.17 -28.39
CA MET A 111 -36.87 21.16 -29.45
C MET A 111 -35.51 21.02 -30.14
N ALA A 112 -34.67 20.05 -29.74
CA ALA A 112 -33.35 19.84 -30.31
C ALA A 112 -33.42 19.44 -31.78
N LEU A 113 -32.54 20.02 -32.62
CA LEU A 113 -32.52 19.78 -34.07
C LEU A 113 -32.32 18.28 -34.39
N ASP A 114 -31.56 17.56 -33.56
CA ASP A 114 -31.34 16.13 -33.71
C ASP A 114 -32.61 15.29 -33.78
N LYS A 115 -33.71 15.71 -33.12
CA LYS A 115 -34.99 14.99 -33.24
C LYS A 115 -35.44 14.92 -34.70
N LYS A 116 -35.27 16.01 -35.45
CA LYS A 116 -35.55 16.04 -36.89
C LYS A 116 -34.53 15.21 -37.67
N LEU A 117 -33.24 15.33 -37.35
CA LEU A 117 -32.18 14.57 -38.02
C LEU A 117 -32.37 13.06 -37.88
N ILE A 118 -32.76 12.58 -36.70
CA ILE A 118 -33.07 11.17 -36.43
C ILE A 118 -34.23 10.69 -37.29
N ILE A 119 -35.31 11.48 -37.39
CA ILE A 119 -36.47 11.15 -38.22
C ILE A 119 -36.06 11.04 -39.71
N LEU A 120 -35.28 12.01 -40.20
CA LEU A 120 -34.81 12.04 -41.58
C LEU A 120 -33.80 10.94 -41.88
N SER A 121 -33.04 10.49 -40.87
CA SER A 121 -32.03 9.43 -40.99
C SER A 121 -32.57 8.03 -40.71
N LYS A 122 -33.89 7.85 -40.57
CA LYS A 122 -34.50 6.57 -40.18
C LYS A 122 -34.09 5.40 -41.08
N ALA A 123 -34.01 5.62 -42.40
CA ALA A 123 -33.59 4.58 -43.35
C ALA A 123 -32.14 4.12 -43.13
N ALA A 124 -31.23 5.03 -42.81
CA ALA A 124 -29.85 4.71 -42.44
C ALA A 124 -29.78 3.97 -41.09
N LEU A 125 -30.55 4.44 -40.10
CA LEU A 125 -30.57 3.86 -38.75
C LEU A 125 -31.15 2.44 -38.69
N GLU A 126 -32.13 2.13 -39.54
CA GLU A 126 -32.81 0.82 -39.53
C GLU A 126 -32.22 -0.17 -40.52
N LYS A 127 -31.68 0.30 -41.66
CA LYS A 127 -31.29 -0.54 -42.79
C LYS A 127 -29.88 -0.27 -43.32
N GLY A 128 -29.15 0.69 -42.75
CA GLY A 128 -27.82 1.07 -43.25
C GLY A 128 -27.83 1.69 -44.65
N ILE A 129 -28.97 2.18 -45.13
CA ILE A 129 -29.09 2.78 -46.45
C ILE A 129 -28.54 4.22 -46.39
N PRO A 130 -27.65 4.64 -47.32
CA PRO A 130 -27.16 6.01 -47.35
C PRO A 130 -28.27 7.06 -47.43
N VAL A 131 -28.18 8.09 -46.59
CA VAL A 131 -29.13 9.20 -46.50
C VAL A 131 -28.38 10.53 -46.62
N TYR A 132 -28.89 11.42 -47.46
CA TYR A 132 -28.45 12.80 -47.60
C TYR A 132 -29.55 13.75 -47.15
N VAL A 133 -29.23 14.69 -46.25
CA VAL A 133 -30.17 15.69 -45.73
C VAL A 133 -29.56 17.08 -45.90
N GLU A 134 -30.31 18.01 -46.48
CA GLU A 134 -29.93 19.43 -46.57
C GLU A 134 -30.96 20.30 -45.85
N MET A 135 -30.51 21.14 -44.91
CA MET A 135 -31.41 22.02 -44.15
C MET A 135 -30.71 23.23 -43.51
N PRO A 136 -31.43 24.30 -43.09
CA PRO A 136 -30.79 25.41 -42.40
C PRO A 136 -30.44 25.06 -40.93
N ILE A 137 -29.43 25.74 -40.39
CA ILE A 137 -29.08 25.73 -38.95
C ILE A 137 -29.03 27.16 -38.40
N GLN A 138 -29.35 27.30 -37.10
CA GLN A 138 -29.29 28.57 -36.38
C GLN A 138 -28.47 28.43 -35.10
N ASN A 139 -27.94 29.53 -34.60
CA ASN A 139 -27.04 29.54 -33.43
C ASN A 139 -27.73 29.07 -32.13
N VAL A 140 -29.07 29.08 -32.08
CA VAL A 140 -29.88 28.50 -31.00
C VAL A 140 -29.86 26.97 -30.99
N ASN A 141 -29.51 26.33 -32.11
CA ASN A 141 -29.23 24.90 -32.18
C ASN A 141 -27.84 24.66 -31.58
N ARG A 142 -27.76 24.65 -30.24
CA ARG A 142 -26.52 24.52 -29.47
C ARG A 142 -25.79 23.23 -29.85
N ALA A 143 -26.13 22.11 -29.23
CA ALA A 143 -25.54 20.81 -29.57
C ALA A 143 -26.31 20.13 -30.71
N VAL A 144 -25.63 19.80 -31.80
CA VAL A 144 -26.21 19.09 -32.95
C VAL A 144 -25.35 17.88 -33.31
N GLY A 145 -25.97 16.72 -33.50
CA GLY A 145 -25.35 15.46 -33.91
C GLY A 145 -25.16 14.44 -32.78
N THR A 146 -25.18 14.86 -31.51
CA THR A 146 -24.98 13.95 -30.37
C THR A 146 -26.07 12.91 -30.23
N MET A 147 -27.35 13.30 -30.35
CA MET A 147 -28.45 12.35 -30.19
C MET A 147 -28.60 11.45 -31.42
N LEU A 148 -28.30 11.97 -32.61
CA LEU A 148 -28.21 11.15 -33.82
C LEU A 148 -27.12 10.08 -33.67
N SER A 149 -25.94 10.45 -33.21
CA SER A 149 -24.83 9.53 -32.97
C SER A 149 -25.15 8.52 -31.87
N HIS A 150 -25.88 8.93 -30.83
CA HIS A 150 -26.43 8.01 -29.83
C HIS A 150 -27.32 6.93 -30.47
N GLU A 151 -28.23 7.30 -31.37
CA GLU A 151 -29.10 6.32 -32.05
C GLU A 151 -28.32 5.36 -32.95
N VAL A 152 -27.23 5.81 -33.60
CA VAL A 152 -26.33 4.94 -34.38
C VAL A 152 -25.59 3.98 -33.44
N THR A 153 -24.84 4.50 -32.47
CA THR A 153 -24.04 3.70 -31.53
C THR A 153 -24.88 2.73 -30.69
N LYS A 154 -26.12 3.08 -30.37
CA LYS A 154 -27.06 2.19 -29.67
C LYS A 154 -27.40 0.93 -30.49
N ARG A 155 -27.37 1.01 -31.82
CA ARG A 155 -27.69 -0.10 -32.73
C ARG A 155 -26.46 -0.82 -33.26
N TYR A 156 -25.42 -0.08 -33.57
CA TYR A 156 -24.23 -0.56 -34.27
C TYR A 156 -22.96 -0.56 -33.40
N HIS A 157 -23.10 -0.25 -32.11
CA HIS A 157 -22.00 -0.23 -31.14
C HIS A 157 -20.82 0.65 -31.61
N MET A 158 -19.58 0.22 -31.39
CA MET A 158 -18.39 1.01 -31.75
C MET A 158 -18.08 1.00 -33.24
N ASP A 159 -18.51 -0.03 -33.99
CA ASP A 159 -18.24 -0.14 -35.43
C ASP A 159 -18.97 0.96 -36.22
N GLY A 160 -20.12 1.41 -35.71
CA GLY A 160 -20.90 2.48 -36.32
C GLY A 160 -21.47 2.10 -37.69
N LEU A 161 -21.67 3.10 -38.56
CA LEU A 161 -22.09 2.89 -39.94
C LEU A 161 -20.89 3.01 -40.89
N PRO A 162 -20.97 2.43 -42.10
CA PRO A 162 -20.00 2.73 -43.16
C PRO A 162 -19.85 4.24 -43.40
N SER A 163 -18.67 4.70 -43.82
CA SER A 163 -18.38 6.12 -44.06
C SER A 163 -19.44 6.79 -44.92
N ASP A 164 -19.84 8.01 -44.54
CA ASP A 164 -20.80 8.85 -45.28
C ASP A 164 -22.19 8.22 -45.48
N THR A 165 -22.56 7.20 -44.68
CA THR A 165 -23.93 6.63 -44.70
C THR A 165 -24.98 7.67 -44.29
N ILE A 166 -24.67 8.55 -43.35
CA ILE A 166 -25.53 9.69 -43.01
C ILE A 166 -24.76 10.97 -43.29
N HIS A 167 -25.15 11.70 -44.34
CA HIS A 167 -24.56 12.99 -44.70
C HIS A 167 -25.57 14.10 -44.47
N ILE A 168 -25.29 14.97 -43.50
CA ILE A 168 -26.12 16.13 -43.17
C ILE A 168 -25.40 17.40 -43.60
N LYS A 169 -25.91 18.05 -44.65
CA LYS A 169 -25.49 19.37 -45.08
C LYS A 169 -26.35 20.46 -44.45
N LEU A 170 -25.71 21.42 -43.82
CA LEU A 170 -26.33 22.51 -43.08
C LEU A 170 -25.87 23.85 -43.63
N SER A 171 -26.76 24.83 -43.63
CA SER A 171 -26.45 26.21 -44.05
C SER A 171 -26.87 27.22 -42.99
N GLY A 172 -25.97 28.11 -42.59
CA GLY A 172 -26.21 29.12 -41.55
C GLY A 172 -25.17 29.07 -40.43
N SER A 173 -25.47 29.69 -39.28
CA SER A 173 -24.55 29.75 -38.14
C SER A 173 -24.91 28.70 -37.10
N ALA A 174 -24.03 27.75 -36.81
CA ALA A 174 -24.26 26.69 -35.81
C ALA A 174 -23.98 27.16 -34.37
N GLY A 175 -24.71 26.58 -33.42
CA GLY A 175 -24.51 26.84 -32.00
C GLY A 175 -23.27 26.14 -31.41
N GLN A 176 -23.16 26.15 -30.09
CA GLN A 176 -22.04 25.55 -29.38
C GLN A 176 -22.08 24.01 -29.43
N SER A 177 -20.97 23.34 -29.70
CA SER A 177 -20.87 21.87 -29.76
C SER A 177 -21.50 21.24 -31.02
N PHE A 178 -21.38 21.92 -32.17
CA PHE A 178 -21.68 21.33 -33.47
C PHE A 178 -20.85 20.06 -33.72
N GLY A 179 -21.51 18.93 -34.01
CA GLY A 179 -20.83 17.64 -34.24
C GLY A 179 -20.23 17.00 -32.99
N ALA A 180 -20.73 17.32 -31.80
CA ALA A 180 -20.23 16.70 -30.58
C ALA A 180 -20.55 15.20 -30.51
N PHE A 181 -19.54 14.39 -30.18
CA PHE A 181 -19.59 12.93 -30.10
C PHE A 181 -20.01 12.25 -31.41
N LEU A 182 -19.71 12.87 -32.56
CA LEU A 182 -20.06 12.32 -33.87
C LEU A 182 -19.37 10.95 -34.07
N CYS A 183 -20.16 9.92 -34.32
CA CYS A 183 -19.68 8.53 -34.44
C CYS A 183 -19.35 8.14 -35.90
N PRO A 184 -18.73 6.97 -36.15
CA PRO A 184 -18.41 6.51 -37.49
C PRO A 184 -19.65 6.41 -38.39
N GLY A 185 -19.49 6.83 -39.65
CA GLY A 185 -20.52 6.81 -40.69
C GLY A 185 -21.44 8.03 -40.74
N VAL A 186 -21.26 8.99 -39.83
CA VAL A 186 -21.98 10.28 -39.85
C VAL A 186 -21.05 11.41 -40.30
N THR A 187 -21.48 12.14 -41.32
CA THR A 187 -20.77 13.29 -41.91
C THR A 187 -21.63 14.54 -41.77
N PHE A 188 -21.07 15.55 -41.12
CA PHE A 188 -21.66 16.87 -40.96
C PHE A 188 -20.91 17.87 -41.83
N GLU A 189 -21.62 18.50 -42.75
CA GLU A 189 -21.11 19.54 -43.64
C GLU A 189 -21.83 20.85 -43.35
N LEU A 190 -21.10 21.91 -43.06
CA LEU A 190 -21.64 23.23 -42.72
C LEU A 190 -21.12 24.28 -43.69
N GLU A 191 -22.03 24.81 -44.51
CA GLU A 191 -21.81 26.04 -45.29
C GLU A 191 -22.21 27.25 -44.41
N GLY A 192 -21.25 27.80 -43.68
CA GLY A 192 -21.48 28.77 -42.63
C GLY A 192 -20.35 28.86 -41.61
N ASP A 193 -20.71 29.24 -40.38
CA ASP A 193 -19.82 29.40 -39.23
C ASP A 193 -20.39 28.65 -38.01
N SER A 194 -19.56 28.38 -37.00
CA SER A 194 -19.99 27.71 -35.78
C SER A 194 -19.37 28.31 -34.53
N ASN A 195 -20.15 28.35 -33.45
CA ASN A 195 -19.66 28.72 -32.12
C ASN A 195 -18.72 27.65 -31.51
N ASP A 196 -18.27 27.91 -30.28
CA ASP A 196 -17.35 27.08 -29.48
C ASP A 196 -17.68 25.58 -29.47
N TYR A 197 -16.66 24.75 -29.20
CA TYR A 197 -16.75 23.31 -28.99
C TYR A 197 -17.12 22.46 -30.22
N VAL A 198 -16.90 22.96 -31.43
CA VAL A 198 -17.08 22.16 -32.66
C VAL A 198 -16.31 20.84 -32.56
N GLY A 199 -16.99 19.70 -32.76
CA GLY A 199 -16.38 18.38 -32.68
C GLY A 199 -15.90 17.98 -31.27
N LYS A 200 -16.49 18.54 -30.21
CA LYS A 200 -16.22 18.10 -28.83
C LYS A 200 -16.43 16.59 -28.68
N GLY A 201 -15.39 15.90 -28.25
CA GLY A 201 -15.41 14.45 -28.08
C GLY A 201 -15.69 13.71 -29.39
N LEU A 202 -15.25 14.22 -30.55
CA LEU A 202 -15.41 13.53 -31.84
C LEU A 202 -14.91 12.09 -31.75
N SER A 203 -15.74 11.14 -32.19
CA SER A 203 -15.57 9.70 -31.95
C SER A 203 -15.63 8.89 -33.25
N GLY A 204 -15.15 9.44 -34.36
CA GLY A 204 -15.04 8.73 -35.64
C GLY A 204 -15.85 9.34 -36.78
N GLY A 205 -16.75 10.28 -36.50
CA GLY A 205 -17.49 11.01 -37.53
C GLY A 205 -16.62 12.02 -38.30
N LYS A 206 -17.20 12.61 -39.34
CA LYS A 206 -16.55 13.61 -40.19
C LYS A 206 -17.23 14.97 -40.07
N ILE A 207 -16.45 16.02 -39.83
CA ILE A 207 -16.95 17.41 -39.73
C ILE A 207 -16.28 18.25 -40.81
N ILE A 208 -17.07 18.97 -41.59
CA ILE A 208 -16.63 19.86 -42.65
C ILE A 208 -17.29 21.22 -42.40
N VAL A 209 -16.50 22.29 -42.30
CA VAL A 209 -17.03 23.66 -42.16
C VAL A 209 -16.30 24.57 -43.15
N TYR A 210 -17.07 25.34 -43.91
CA TYR A 210 -16.56 26.33 -44.85
C TYR A 210 -17.54 27.51 -44.94
N PRO A 211 -17.06 28.74 -45.18
CA PRO A 211 -17.93 29.90 -45.28
C PRO A 211 -18.86 29.80 -46.50
N PRO A 212 -20.01 30.51 -46.50
CA PRO A 212 -20.91 30.53 -47.64
C PRO A 212 -20.17 30.85 -48.94
N ARG A 213 -20.44 30.14 -50.03
CA ARG A 213 -19.67 30.27 -51.29
C ARG A 213 -19.68 31.68 -51.91
N LYS A 214 -20.63 32.52 -51.49
CA LYS A 214 -20.78 33.92 -51.92
C LYS A 214 -20.15 34.93 -50.95
N SER A 215 -19.33 34.47 -50.00
CA SER A 215 -18.66 35.34 -49.03
C SER A 215 -17.62 36.21 -49.73
N ASN A 216 -17.53 37.48 -49.33
CA ASN A 216 -16.60 38.45 -49.91
C ASN A 216 -15.30 38.61 -49.09
N PHE A 217 -15.12 37.83 -48.02
CA PHE A 217 -13.94 37.85 -47.17
C PHE A 217 -13.04 36.64 -47.45
N ASP A 218 -11.75 36.79 -47.17
CA ASP A 218 -10.79 35.69 -47.27
C ASP A 218 -10.93 34.76 -46.04
N PRO A 219 -11.33 33.48 -46.23
CA PRO A 219 -11.55 32.57 -45.11
C PRO A 219 -10.34 32.44 -44.17
N LYS A 220 -9.12 32.46 -44.72
CA LYS A 220 -7.89 32.24 -43.95
C LYS A 220 -7.56 33.35 -42.94
N GLU A 221 -8.21 34.51 -43.06
CA GLU A 221 -8.05 35.65 -42.13
C GLU A 221 -9.29 35.84 -41.24
N ASN A 222 -10.26 34.92 -41.27
CA ASN A 222 -11.54 35.04 -40.56
C ASN A 222 -11.85 33.79 -39.75
N ILE A 223 -12.44 33.98 -38.57
CA ILE A 223 -12.85 32.89 -37.68
C ILE A 223 -14.12 32.23 -38.24
N VAL A 224 -14.05 30.93 -38.51
CA VAL A 224 -15.16 30.11 -39.01
C VAL A 224 -15.64 29.11 -37.95
N ILE A 225 -14.78 28.76 -36.98
CA ILE A 225 -15.16 27.96 -35.81
C ILE A 225 -14.70 28.62 -34.51
N GLY A 226 -15.56 28.59 -33.49
CA GLY A 226 -15.31 29.18 -32.17
C GLY A 226 -14.26 28.44 -31.32
N ASN A 227 -14.16 28.83 -30.05
CA ASN A 227 -13.14 28.35 -29.13
C ASN A 227 -13.30 26.87 -28.76
N VAL A 228 -12.19 26.24 -28.40
CA VAL A 228 -12.13 24.88 -27.86
C VAL A 228 -12.67 23.81 -28.83
N ALA A 229 -12.41 24.00 -30.13
CA ALA A 229 -12.76 23.01 -31.15
C ALA A 229 -11.95 21.71 -30.94
N LEU A 230 -12.61 20.58 -31.20
CA LEU A 230 -12.07 19.22 -31.06
C LEU A 230 -11.59 18.88 -29.64
N TYR A 231 -12.22 19.48 -28.63
CA TYR A 231 -11.91 19.18 -27.23
C TYR A 231 -12.12 17.70 -26.91
N GLY A 232 -11.05 16.99 -26.54
CA GLY A 232 -11.13 15.59 -26.15
C GLY A 232 -11.55 14.64 -27.27
N ALA A 233 -11.33 15.02 -28.54
CA ALA A 233 -11.62 14.17 -29.68
C ALA A 233 -10.76 12.88 -29.63
N THR A 234 -11.38 11.71 -29.83
CA THR A 234 -10.71 10.40 -29.72
C THR A 234 -10.43 9.77 -31.08
N SER A 235 -11.23 10.08 -32.10
CA SER A 235 -11.08 9.59 -33.48
C SER A 235 -11.95 10.41 -34.43
N GLY A 236 -11.78 10.26 -35.74
CA GLY A 236 -12.58 10.95 -36.76
C GLY A 236 -11.81 12.01 -37.53
N GLU A 237 -12.51 12.74 -38.39
CA GLU A 237 -11.93 13.67 -39.35
C GLU A 237 -12.60 15.05 -39.29
N ALA A 238 -11.81 16.11 -39.42
CA ALA A 238 -12.32 17.47 -39.40
C ALA A 238 -11.60 18.39 -40.41
N TYR A 239 -12.36 19.13 -41.21
CA TYR A 239 -11.84 20.00 -42.26
C TYR A 239 -12.48 21.39 -42.16
N PHE A 240 -11.68 22.41 -41.87
CA PHE A 240 -12.14 23.76 -41.58
C PHE A 240 -11.49 24.77 -42.52
N ASN A 241 -12.27 25.28 -43.49
CA ASN A 241 -11.83 26.34 -44.42
C ASN A 241 -12.03 27.68 -43.72
N GLY A 242 -10.96 28.17 -43.11
CA GLY A 242 -10.89 29.38 -42.31
C GLY A 242 -10.21 29.17 -40.95
N MET A 243 -10.16 30.21 -40.13
CA MET A 243 -9.48 30.17 -38.83
C MET A 243 -10.35 29.55 -37.74
N ALA A 244 -9.72 28.78 -36.86
CA ALA A 244 -10.24 28.54 -35.52
C ALA A 244 -9.97 29.76 -34.63
N ALA A 245 -10.83 30.00 -33.65
CA ALA A 245 -10.62 31.02 -32.61
C ALA A 245 -9.42 30.66 -31.70
N GLU A 246 -9.44 31.07 -30.43
CA GLU A 246 -8.28 30.99 -29.54
C GLU A 246 -7.82 29.58 -29.19
N ARG A 247 -8.72 28.57 -29.20
CA ARG A 247 -8.38 27.21 -28.73
C ARG A 247 -8.76 26.14 -29.77
N PHE A 248 -7.81 25.34 -30.21
CA PHE A 248 -8.01 24.30 -31.23
C PHE A 248 -7.29 22.99 -30.89
N CYS A 249 -7.97 21.84 -31.07
CA CYS A 249 -7.44 20.49 -30.79
C CYS A 249 -6.92 20.29 -29.36
N VAL A 250 -7.60 20.88 -28.39
CA VAL A 250 -7.27 20.72 -26.97
C VAL A 250 -7.59 19.28 -26.54
N ARG A 251 -6.64 18.56 -25.95
CA ARG A 251 -6.78 17.14 -25.57
C ARG A 251 -7.19 16.22 -26.73
N ASN A 252 -6.84 16.56 -27.97
CA ASN A 252 -7.00 15.63 -29.07
C ASN A 252 -6.19 14.35 -28.79
N SER A 253 -6.84 13.20 -28.89
CA SER A 253 -6.30 11.88 -28.59
C SER A 253 -6.25 10.97 -29.82
N GLY A 254 -6.82 11.39 -30.96
CA GLY A 254 -6.82 10.53 -32.15
C GLY A 254 -7.53 11.06 -33.39
N ALA A 255 -8.17 12.24 -33.34
CA ALA A 255 -8.78 12.82 -34.54
C ALA A 255 -7.75 13.42 -35.49
N LYS A 256 -8.08 13.40 -36.78
CA LYS A 256 -7.33 14.03 -37.87
C LYS A 256 -7.99 15.34 -38.27
N ALA A 257 -7.28 16.46 -38.22
CA ALA A 257 -7.86 17.77 -38.49
C ALA A 257 -7.01 18.62 -39.43
N VAL A 258 -7.66 19.38 -40.32
CA VAL A 258 -7.01 20.41 -41.15
C VAL A 258 -7.74 21.73 -40.95
N VAL A 259 -6.98 22.81 -40.72
CA VAL A 259 -7.49 24.17 -40.49
C VAL A 259 -6.59 25.20 -41.17
N GLU A 260 -7.17 26.32 -41.60
CA GLU A 260 -6.43 27.38 -42.30
C GLU A 260 -5.79 28.42 -41.36
N GLY A 261 -6.04 28.32 -40.06
CA GLY A 261 -5.39 29.13 -39.05
C GLY A 261 -5.92 28.84 -37.65
N VAL A 262 -5.16 29.20 -36.63
CA VAL A 262 -5.51 29.01 -35.23
C VAL A 262 -5.13 30.27 -34.45
N GLY A 263 -5.95 30.65 -33.47
CA GLY A 263 -5.60 31.69 -32.49
C GLY A 263 -4.47 31.24 -31.55
N ASP A 264 -4.43 31.75 -30.32
CA ASP A 264 -3.25 31.58 -29.47
C ASP A 264 -2.92 30.11 -29.14
N HIS A 265 -3.92 29.29 -28.86
CA HIS A 265 -3.73 27.98 -28.28
C HIS A 265 -4.11 26.84 -29.24
N GLY A 266 -3.13 26.29 -29.95
CA GLY A 266 -3.29 25.05 -30.73
C GLY A 266 -2.68 23.83 -30.04
N CYS A 267 -3.33 22.67 -30.12
CA CYS A 267 -2.80 21.37 -29.71
C CYS A 267 -2.40 21.28 -28.21
N GLU A 268 -3.06 22.04 -27.34
CA GLU A 268 -2.82 21.96 -25.89
C GLU A 268 -3.19 20.56 -25.34
N TYR A 269 -2.32 19.98 -24.52
CA TYR A 269 -2.55 18.68 -23.89
C TYR A 269 -2.90 17.55 -24.89
N MET A 270 -2.52 17.70 -26.15
CA MET A 270 -2.75 16.69 -27.17
C MET A 270 -1.92 15.43 -26.86
N THR A 271 -2.57 14.28 -26.93
CA THR A 271 -2.02 12.96 -26.59
C THR A 271 -2.01 12.02 -27.79
N GLY A 272 -2.67 12.39 -28.90
CA GLY A 272 -2.74 11.60 -30.12
C GLY A 272 -3.46 12.34 -31.25
N GLY A 273 -3.53 11.72 -32.43
CA GLY A 273 -4.14 12.33 -33.63
C GLY A 273 -3.14 13.10 -34.51
N ILE A 274 -3.65 13.67 -35.60
CA ILE A 274 -2.84 14.41 -36.58
C ILE A 274 -3.51 15.74 -36.89
N VAL A 275 -2.77 16.84 -36.79
CA VAL A 275 -3.27 18.18 -37.07
C VAL A 275 -2.45 18.83 -38.16
N VAL A 276 -3.09 19.45 -39.15
CA VAL A 276 -2.44 20.26 -40.18
C VAL A 276 -2.98 21.68 -40.11
N VAL A 277 -2.08 22.66 -39.96
CA VAL A 277 -2.41 24.09 -39.94
C VAL A 277 -1.78 24.75 -41.17
N LEU A 278 -2.62 25.25 -42.07
CA LEU A 278 -2.20 25.83 -43.36
C LEU A 278 -1.92 27.34 -43.30
N GLY A 279 -2.25 28.00 -42.20
CA GLY A 279 -1.99 29.43 -42.03
C GLY A 279 -1.49 29.77 -40.64
N ARG A 280 -1.82 30.98 -40.17
CA ARG A 280 -1.22 31.54 -38.95
C ARG A 280 -1.59 30.74 -37.70
N THR A 281 -0.64 30.69 -36.77
CA THR A 281 -0.81 30.20 -35.40
C THR A 281 -0.53 31.34 -34.43
N GLY A 282 -1.20 31.34 -33.29
CA GLY A 282 -0.92 32.28 -32.20
C GLY A 282 0.00 31.68 -31.12
N ARG A 283 0.06 32.32 -29.96
CA ARG A 283 1.05 32.07 -28.90
C ARG A 283 0.65 30.90 -28.00
N ASN A 284 1.59 30.00 -27.70
CA ASN A 284 1.44 28.84 -26.81
C ASN A 284 0.88 27.58 -27.50
N PHE A 285 1.27 27.36 -28.75
CA PHE A 285 1.01 26.11 -29.46
C PHE A 285 1.72 24.93 -28.76
N ALA A 286 1.09 23.74 -28.75
CA ALA A 286 1.60 22.49 -28.19
C ALA A 286 1.91 22.48 -26.66
N ALA A 287 1.34 23.42 -25.89
CA ALA A 287 1.50 23.43 -24.44
C ALA A 287 0.99 22.12 -23.80
N GLY A 288 1.85 21.39 -23.10
CA GLY A 288 1.50 20.11 -22.49
C GLY A 288 1.24 18.97 -23.50
N MET A 289 1.61 19.14 -24.77
CA MET A 289 1.47 18.09 -25.79
C MET A 289 2.43 16.93 -25.50
N SER A 290 1.88 15.74 -25.33
CA SER A 290 2.62 14.52 -24.95
C SER A 290 2.53 13.39 -25.99
N GLY A 291 1.64 13.52 -26.97
CA GLY A 291 1.54 12.60 -28.10
C GLY A 291 0.81 13.19 -29.32
N GLY A 292 0.77 12.43 -30.41
CA GLY A 292 0.25 12.89 -31.71
C GLY A 292 1.26 13.73 -32.49
N ILE A 293 0.86 14.19 -33.69
CA ILE A 293 1.71 14.95 -34.61
C ILE A 293 0.95 16.18 -35.12
N ALA A 294 1.62 17.33 -35.18
CA ALA A 294 1.08 18.51 -35.86
C ALA A 294 2.04 18.99 -36.95
N TYR A 295 1.50 19.37 -38.11
CA TYR A 295 2.21 19.98 -39.23
C TYR A 295 1.74 21.43 -39.37
N VAL A 296 2.65 22.38 -39.26
CA VAL A 296 2.33 23.81 -39.31
C VAL A 296 3.09 24.45 -40.47
N LEU A 297 2.38 25.13 -41.37
CA LEU A 297 3.00 25.90 -42.44
C LEU A 297 3.54 27.23 -41.90
N ASP A 298 4.85 27.32 -41.66
CA ASP A 298 5.52 28.49 -41.10
C ASP A 298 5.91 29.50 -42.18
N VAL A 299 4.91 30.24 -42.70
CA VAL A 299 5.12 31.17 -43.81
C VAL A 299 5.99 32.36 -43.42
N ASP A 300 5.94 32.79 -42.15
CA ASP A 300 6.64 33.97 -41.62
C ASP A 300 7.89 33.67 -40.78
N GLU A 301 8.31 32.40 -40.73
CA GLU A 301 9.49 31.90 -40.01
C GLU A 301 9.51 32.27 -38.52
N LYS A 302 8.33 32.35 -37.90
CA LYS A 302 8.16 32.76 -36.50
C LYS A 302 7.52 31.69 -35.63
N PHE A 303 7.13 30.55 -36.18
CA PHE A 303 6.41 29.52 -35.44
C PHE A 303 7.17 29.02 -34.20
N GLN A 304 8.50 28.92 -34.27
CA GLN A 304 9.32 28.51 -33.13
C GLN A 304 9.10 29.39 -31.88
N THR A 305 8.88 30.70 -32.05
CA THR A 305 8.63 31.63 -30.93
C THR A 305 7.20 31.53 -30.37
N ARG A 306 6.30 30.91 -31.12
CA ARG A 306 4.88 30.74 -30.79
C ARG A 306 4.59 29.35 -30.20
N CYS A 307 5.53 28.43 -30.30
CA CYS A 307 5.41 27.06 -29.81
C CYS A 307 6.01 26.89 -28.41
N ASN A 308 5.32 26.14 -27.56
CA ASN A 308 5.83 25.72 -26.26
C ASN A 308 6.68 24.46 -26.42
N ILE A 309 8.00 24.62 -26.32
CA ILE A 309 9.02 23.60 -26.58
C ILE A 309 9.37 22.71 -25.36
N GLU A 310 8.63 22.84 -24.25
CA GLU A 310 8.93 22.11 -23.00
C GLU A 310 8.94 20.60 -23.23
N LEU A 311 7.96 20.07 -23.97
CA LEU A 311 7.74 18.64 -24.20
C LEU A 311 7.90 18.18 -25.65
N VAL A 312 8.03 19.12 -26.59
CA VAL A 312 8.04 18.85 -28.04
C VAL A 312 9.33 19.32 -28.69
N ASP A 313 9.69 18.63 -29.77
CA ASP A 313 10.72 19.04 -30.72
C ASP A 313 10.07 19.56 -32.00
N LEU A 314 10.78 20.48 -32.66
CA LEU A 314 10.40 21.03 -33.96
C LEU A 314 11.34 20.45 -35.00
N GLU A 315 10.77 19.72 -35.96
CA GLU A 315 11.51 19.01 -37.01
C GLU A 315 11.07 19.46 -38.39
N LYS A 316 11.91 19.20 -39.40
CA LYS A 316 11.51 19.34 -40.80
C LYS A 316 10.72 18.12 -41.24
N VAL A 317 9.83 18.29 -42.22
CA VAL A 317 9.07 17.19 -42.83
C VAL A 317 9.93 16.53 -43.92
N GLU A 318 10.79 15.59 -43.54
CA GLU A 318 11.73 14.91 -44.45
C GLU A 318 11.40 13.42 -44.66
N ASP A 319 10.65 12.81 -43.74
CA ASP A 319 10.24 11.41 -43.79
C ASP A 319 9.13 11.19 -44.85
N GLU A 320 9.24 10.14 -45.68
CA GLU A 320 8.30 9.89 -46.77
C GLU A 320 6.86 9.63 -46.28
N ASP A 321 6.68 8.97 -45.13
CA ASP A 321 5.36 8.70 -44.57
C ASP A 321 4.70 10.00 -44.07
N ASP A 322 5.49 10.89 -43.48
CA ASP A 322 5.03 12.20 -43.04
C ASP A 322 4.64 13.07 -44.25
N ILE A 323 5.45 13.08 -45.31
CA ILE A 323 5.17 13.82 -46.56
C ILE A 323 3.86 13.33 -47.20
N ASN A 324 3.69 12.01 -47.30
CA ASN A 324 2.48 11.40 -47.86
C ASN A 324 1.24 11.70 -47.01
N THR A 325 1.37 11.60 -45.69
CA THR A 325 0.29 11.91 -44.75
C THR A 325 -0.13 13.36 -44.86
N LEU A 326 0.84 14.29 -44.84
CA LEU A 326 0.60 15.72 -44.98
C LEU A 326 -0.11 16.02 -46.31
N ARG A 327 0.43 15.54 -47.44
CA ARG A 327 -0.16 15.76 -48.76
C ARG A 327 -1.57 15.21 -48.85
N MET A 328 -1.82 14.00 -48.34
CA MET A 328 -3.14 13.38 -48.30
C MET A 328 -4.13 14.22 -47.50
N MET A 329 -3.76 14.70 -46.31
CA MET A 329 -4.65 15.51 -45.47
C MET A 329 -5.03 16.83 -46.15
N ILE A 330 -4.09 17.50 -46.82
CA ILE A 330 -4.37 18.73 -47.56
C ILE A 330 -5.27 18.45 -48.78
N GLN A 331 -5.06 17.33 -49.48
CA GLN A 331 -5.95 16.90 -50.57
C GLN A 331 -7.37 16.63 -50.09
N GLN A 332 -7.55 15.97 -48.94
CA GLN A 332 -8.88 15.75 -48.38
C GLN A 332 -9.53 17.08 -47.97
N HIS A 333 -8.75 17.99 -47.38
CA HIS A 333 -9.24 19.33 -47.04
C HIS A 333 -9.71 20.10 -48.28
N GLN A 334 -8.92 20.12 -49.36
CA GLN A 334 -9.29 20.74 -50.64
C GLN A 334 -10.53 20.09 -51.26
N ARG A 335 -10.61 18.75 -51.24
CA ARG A 335 -11.75 17.99 -51.77
C ARG A 335 -13.05 18.31 -51.02
N HIS A 336 -13.00 18.38 -49.70
CA HIS A 336 -14.20 18.54 -48.86
C HIS A 336 -14.66 19.99 -48.72
N THR A 337 -13.75 20.96 -48.75
CA THR A 337 -14.08 22.38 -48.50
C THR A 337 -13.98 23.27 -49.73
N SER A 338 -13.41 22.76 -50.84
CA SER A 338 -13.04 23.58 -52.01
C SER A 338 -12.11 24.76 -51.64
N SER A 339 -11.28 24.61 -50.60
CA SER A 339 -10.32 25.63 -50.17
C SER A 339 -9.35 26.01 -51.29
N GLU A 340 -9.30 27.31 -51.63
CA GLU A 340 -8.33 27.86 -52.57
C GLU A 340 -6.92 27.87 -51.96
N LEU A 341 -6.78 28.11 -50.64
CA LEU A 341 -5.49 28.02 -49.95
C LEU A 341 -4.90 26.62 -50.06
N ALA A 342 -5.69 25.57 -49.79
CA ALA A 342 -5.24 24.18 -49.91
C ALA A 342 -4.85 23.84 -51.35
N LYS A 343 -5.58 24.34 -52.34
CA LYS A 343 -5.27 24.18 -53.76
C LYS A 343 -3.96 24.88 -54.15
N GLU A 344 -3.72 26.09 -53.67
CA GLU A 344 -2.45 26.82 -53.85
C GLU A 344 -1.28 26.09 -53.18
N VAL A 345 -1.48 25.58 -51.96
CA VAL A 345 -0.47 24.82 -51.21
C VAL A 345 -0.14 23.51 -51.94
N LEU A 346 -1.14 22.80 -52.48
CA LEU A 346 -0.92 21.58 -53.25
C LEU A 346 -0.21 21.84 -54.59
N ALA A 347 -0.57 22.93 -55.28
CA ALA A 347 0.07 23.30 -56.54
C ALA A 347 1.56 23.66 -56.36
N ASN A 348 1.92 24.21 -55.20
CA ASN A 348 3.29 24.61 -54.85
C ASN A 348 3.90 23.71 -53.77
N PHE A 349 3.42 22.47 -53.63
CA PHE A 349 3.72 21.63 -52.47
C PHE A 349 5.22 21.41 -52.28
N ASP A 350 5.95 21.07 -53.33
CA ASP A 350 7.39 20.79 -53.24
C ASP A 350 8.20 22.04 -52.85
N TYR A 351 7.73 23.23 -53.22
CA TYR A 351 8.34 24.50 -52.82
C TYR A 351 7.99 24.89 -51.37
N LEU A 352 6.78 24.56 -50.91
CA LEU A 352 6.32 24.88 -49.57
C LEU A 352 6.69 23.82 -48.53
N LEU A 353 7.03 22.60 -48.96
CA LEU A 353 7.40 21.50 -48.06
C LEU A 353 8.50 21.88 -47.05
N PRO A 354 9.59 22.57 -47.43
CA PRO A 354 10.60 23.01 -46.47
C PRO A 354 10.11 24.03 -45.42
N LYS A 355 8.95 24.66 -45.64
CA LYS A 355 8.32 25.60 -44.70
C LYS A 355 7.34 24.93 -43.74
N PHE A 356 7.05 23.64 -43.92
CA PHE A 356 6.29 22.90 -42.92
C PHE A 356 7.17 22.50 -41.75
N VAL A 357 6.72 22.85 -40.55
CA VAL A 357 7.33 22.43 -39.28
C VAL A 357 6.51 21.30 -38.70
N LYS A 358 7.17 20.17 -38.42
CA LYS A 358 6.60 19.05 -37.67
C LYS A 358 6.81 19.27 -36.19
N VAL A 359 5.72 19.28 -35.43
CA VAL A 359 5.74 19.32 -33.96
C VAL A 359 5.62 17.89 -33.44
N PHE A 360 6.65 17.44 -32.72
CA PHE A 360 6.77 16.04 -32.32
C PHE A 360 7.15 15.91 -30.83
N PRO A 361 6.26 15.37 -29.97
CA PRO A 361 6.57 15.18 -28.55
C PRO A 361 7.72 14.20 -28.33
N ARG A 362 8.70 14.57 -27.48
CA ARG A 362 9.92 13.79 -27.21
C ARG A 362 9.62 12.40 -26.67
N ASP A 363 8.69 12.30 -25.73
CA ASP A 363 8.31 11.03 -25.13
C ASP A 363 7.62 10.11 -26.15
N TYR A 364 6.78 10.67 -27.02
CA TYR A 364 6.13 9.91 -28.09
C TYR A 364 7.14 9.44 -29.14
N LYS A 365 8.09 10.29 -29.50
CA LYS A 365 9.22 9.95 -30.38
C LYS A 365 10.02 8.77 -29.83
N ARG A 366 10.41 8.82 -28.54
CA ARG A 366 11.12 7.72 -27.88
C ARG A 366 10.34 6.40 -27.92
N ILE A 367 9.01 6.45 -27.73
CA ILE A 367 8.16 5.25 -27.82
C ILE A 367 8.14 4.69 -29.25
N LEU A 368 8.01 5.54 -30.28
CA LEU A 368 8.01 5.10 -31.67
C LEU A 368 9.37 4.55 -32.11
N GLU A 369 10.47 5.15 -31.66
CA GLU A 369 11.83 4.65 -31.89
C GLU A 369 12.05 3.29 -31.24
N ASN A 370 11.57 3.09 -30.01
CA ASN A 370 11.60 1.79 -29.34
C ASN A 370 10.77 0.75 -30.09
N LEU A 371 9.56 1.09 -30.55
CA LEU A 371 8.70 0.19 -31.33
C LEU A 371 9.31 -0.17 -32.69
N ARG A 372 9.98 0.79 -33.36
CA ARG A 372 10.73 0.54 -34.60
C ARG A 372 11.93 -0.38 -34.33
N ALA A 373 12.65 -0.18 -33.23
CA ALA A 373 13.75 -1.04 -32.81
C ALA A 373 13.28 -2.46 -32.43
N GLU A 374 12.15 -2.59 -31.75
CA GLU A 374 11.52 -3.87 -31.42
C GLU A 374 11.05 -4.61 -32.69
N LYS A 375 10.41 -3.91 -33.64
CA LYS A 375 10.04 -4.49 -34.94
C LYS A 375 11.27 -4.93 -35.75
N ALA A 376 12.31 -4.10 -35.81
CA ALA A 376 13.55 -4.45 -36.49
C ALA A 376 14.25 -5.65 -35.83
N ALA A 377 14.24 -5.73 -34.49
CA ALA A 377 14.77 -6.88 -33.75
C ALA A 377 13.93 -8.17 -33.96
N MET A 378 12.61 -8.06 -34.06
CA MET A 378 11.74 -9.19 -34.43
C MET A 378 11.98 -9.65 -35.87
N GLU A 379 12.13 -8.73 -36.82
CA GLU A 379 12.44 -9.05 -38.22
C GLU A 379 13.85 -9.66 -38.38
N ASP A 380 14.84 -9.20 -37.60
CA ASP A 380 16.16 -9.81 -37.53
C ASP A 380 16.13 -11.19 -36.86
N GLN A 381 15.32 -11.39 -35.80
CA GLN A 381 15.10 -12.71 -35.20
C GLN A 381 14.40 -13.67 -36.17
N GLU A 382 13.39 -13.23 -36.93
CA GLU A 382 12.73 -14.04 -37.96
C GLU A 382 13.69 -14.38 -39.12
N ARG A 383 14.60 -13.48 -39.48
CA ARG A 383 15.68 -13.76 -40.45
C ARG A 383 16.72 -14.73 -39.90
N GLU A 384 17.15 -14.58 -38.65
CA GLU A 384 18.07 -15.51 -37.98
C GLU A 384 17.43 -16.90 -37.83
N GLU A 385 16.15 -17.00 -37.46
CA GLU A 385 15.41 -18.27 -37.41
C GLU A 385 15.26 -18.91 -38.80
N ALA A 386 15.00 -18.12 -39.84
CA ALA A 386 14.93 -18.61 -41.22
C ALA A 386 16.29 -19.12 -41.72
N ASP A 387 17.40 -18.47 -41.36
CA ASP A 387 18.75 -18.91 -41.69
C ASP A 387 19.22 -20.11 -40.84
N LEU A 388 18.77 -20.21 -39.58
CA LEU A 388 18.98 -21.38 -38.72
C LEU A 388 18.19 -22.60 -39.23
N MET A 389 16.96 -22.40 -39.72
CA MET A 389 16.14 -23.45 -40.34
C MET A 389 16.76 -23.96 -41.65
N LYS A 390 17.35 -23.09 -42.49
CA LYS A 390 18.08 -23.51 -43.70
C LYS A 390 19.34 -24.33 -43.38
N LYS A 391 20.08 -23.98 -42.33
CA LYS A 391 21.26 -24.75 -41.87
C LYS A 391 20.88 -26.09 -41.23
N ASN A 392 19.78 -26.16 -40.49
CA ASN A 392 19.28 -27.37 -39.86
C ASN A 392 18.64 -28.36 -40.86
N ALA A 393 17.98 -27.88 -41.92
CA ALA A 393 17.37 -28.73 -42.95
C ALA A 393 18.41 -29.61 -43.70
N PHE A 394 19.62 -29.08 -43.94
CA PHE A 394 20.70 -29.81 -44.62
C PHE A 394 21.38 -30.86 -43.72
N GLN A 395 21.45 -30.62 -42.40
CA GLN A 395 21.92 -31.63 -41.43
C GLN A 395 20.85 -32.69 -41.10
N ALA A 396 19.56 -32.32 -41.10
CA ALA A 396 18.44 -33.22 -40.86
C ALA A 396 18.27 -34.27 -41.99
N LEU A 397 18.47 -33.88 -43.25
CA LEU A 397 18.48 -34.79 -44.41
C LEU A 397 19.59 -35.86 -44.33
N LYS A 398 20.72 -35.54 -43.70
CA LYS A 398 21.85 -36.48 -43.50
C LYS A 398 21.62 -37.46 -42.36
N LYS A 399 20.82 -37.09 -41.35
CA LYS A 399 20.45 -37.93 -40.19
C LYS A 399 19.25 -38.84 -40.46
N LEU A 400 18.30 -38.41 -41.31
CA LEU A 400 17.10 -39.19 -41.67
C LEU A 400 17.40 -40.41 -42.57
N ALA A 401 18.58 -40.48 -43.20
CA ALA A 401 19.01 -41.67 -43.94
C ALA A 401 19.63 -42.77 -43.05
N ALA A 402 19.90 -42.50 -41.76
CA ALA A 402 20.62 -43.42 -40.87
C ALA A 402 19.83 -43.89 -39.64
N ALA A 403 18.58 -43.47 -39.48
CA ALA A 403 17.76 -43.81 -38.31
C ALA A 403 16.33 -44.19 -38.73
N SER A 404 16.21 -45.15 -39.64
CA SER A 404 15.04 -46.03 -39.67
C SER A 404 15.43 -47.28 -38.91
N LEU A 405 15.13 -47.33 -37.61
CA LEU A 405 14.87 -48.53 -36.80
C LEU A 405 14.62 -48.10 -35.35
N ASN A 406 13.47 -48.56 -34.84
CA ASN A 406 13.00 -48.55 -33.44
C ASN A 406 12.23 -47.32 -32.94
N GLU A 407 10.92 -47.35 -33.19
CA GLU A 407 9.91 -46.82 -32.28
C GLU A 407 9.87 -47.62 -30.97
N LYS A 408 9.73 -46.92 -29.83
CA LYS A 408 8.62 -47.13 -28.87
C LYS A 408 8.65 -46.11 -27.72
N THR A 409 7.67 -45.21 -27.78
CA THR A 409 6.84 -44.59 -26.73
C THR A 409 7.30 -44.58 -25.26
N LYS A 410 7.29 -43.40 -24.65
CA LYS A 410 6.64 -43.11 -23.35
C LYS A 410 6.33 -41.61 -23.23
N LYS A 411 5.05 -41.28 -23.02
CA LYS A 411 4.55 -39.94 -22.69
C LYS A 411 4.70 -39.71 -21.19
N GLU A 412 5.31 -38.61 -20.79
CA GLU A 412 5.09 -37.99 -19.48
C GLU A 412 4.53 -36.58 -19.70
N VAL A 413 3.47 -36.30 -18.96
CA VAL A 413 2.74 -35.05 -18.91
C VAL A 413 3.51 -34.12 -17.98
N ILE A 414 4.05 -33.02 -18.52
CA ILE A 414 4.66 -31.94 -17.73
C ILE A 414 3.62 -30.83 -17.64
N GLU A 415 3.10 -30.58 -16.44
CA GLU A 415 2.37 -29.35 -16.14
C GLU A 415 3.32 -28.14 -16.24
N PRO A 416 2.91 -27.02 -16.86
CA PRO A 416 3.79 -25.87 -17.05
C PRO A 416 3.91 -25.07 -15.74
N HIS A 417 5.05 -25.16 -15.07
CA HIS A 417 5.42 -24.15 -14.09
C HIS A 417 5.82 -22.85 -14.81
N PRO A 418 5.23 -21.68 -14.44
CA PRO A 418 5.63 -20.40 -15.03
C PRO A 418 7.11 -20.09 -14.74
N PRO A 419 7.79 -19.34 -15.61
CA PRO A 419 9.21 -19.02 -15.45
C PRO A 419 9.48 -18.33 -14.10
N LYS A 420 10.54 -18.76 -13.40
CA LYS A 420 10.96 -18.15 -12.12
C LYS A 420 11.44 -16.72 -12.36
N ARG A 421 10.68 -15.74 -11.87
CA ARG A 421 11.07 -14.32 -11.84
C ARG A 421 12.35 -14.12 -11.02
N PRO A 422 13.22 -13.16 -11.37
CA PRO A 422 14.45 -12.91 -10.62
C PRO A 422 14.14 -12.38 -9.21
N THR A 423 14.95 -12.78 -8.24
CA THR A 423 14.83 -12.34 -6.84
C THR A 423 15.85 -11.27 -6.44
N GLN A 424 16.91 -11.11 -7.23
CA GLN A 424 18.02 -10.18 -7.02
C GLN A 424 18.43 -9.53 -8.35
N VAL A 425 18.26 -8.22 -8.44
CA VAL A 425 18.57 -7.37 -9.59
C VAL A 425 19.28 -6.12 -9.09
N ALA A 426 20.47 -5.82 -9.62
CA ALA A 426 21.29 -4.71 -9.15
C ALA A 426 20.61 -3.34 -9.35
N ASN A 427 19.97 -3.16 -10.51
CA ASN A 427 19.20 -1.96 -10.85
C ASN A 427 17.71 -2.30 -10.92
N ALA A 428 17.18 -2.93 -9.86
CA ALA A 428 15.76 -3.22 -9.77
C ALA A 428 14.95 -1.94 -9.99
N VAL A 429 13.90 -2.01 -10.79
CA VAL A 429 12.97 -0.92 -11.06
C VAL A 429 11.76 -1.09 -10.16
N LYS A 430 11.43 -0.06 -9.38
CA LYS A 430 10.28 -0.14 -8.47
C LYS A 430 8.93 -0.13 -9.18
N HIS A 431 8.82 0.60 -10.29
CA HIS A 431 7.60 0.56 -11.09
C HIS A 431 7.32 -0.87 -11.53
N ARG A 432 6.19 -1.44 -11.08
CA ARG A 432 5.81 -2.86 -11.28
C ARG A 432 6.77 -3.91 -10.67
N GLY A 433 7.67 -3.53 -9.76
CA GLY A 433 8.63 -4.48 -9.17
C GLY A 433 7.97 -5.68 -8.45
N PHE A 434 6.75 -5.55 -7.94
CA PHE A 434 5.98 -6.67 -7.37
C PHE A 434 5.45 -7.68 -8.40
N VAL A 435 5.36 -7.26 -9.68
CA VAL A 435 5.03 -8.12 -10.81
C VAL A 435 6.30 -8.78 -11.33
N ASP A 436 7.38 -8.01 -11.46
CA ASP A 436 8.58 -8.42 -12.19
C ASP A 436 9.54 -9.27 -11.36
N TYR A 437 9.51 -9.14 -10.03
CA TYR A 437 10.45 -9.83 -9.14
C TYR A 437 9.75 -10.85 -8.26
N GLU A 438 10.46 -11.90 -7.82
CA GLU A 438 9.99 -12.89 -6.84
C GLU A 438 10.46 -12.52 -5.42
N ARG A 439 9.73 -12.97 -4.39
CA ARG A 439 10.12 -12.70 -3.01
C ARG A 439 11.35 -13.54 -2.66
N GLU A 440 12.35 -12.90 -2.10
CA GLU A 440 13.45 -13.55 -1.41
C GLU A 440 13.69 -12.83 -0.08
N GLY A 441 13.55 -13.55 1.04
CA GLY A 441 13.91 -13.03 2.36
C GLY A 441 15.40 -13.25 2.65
N ILE A 442 15.91 -12.63 3.72
CA ILE A 442 17.24 -12.99 4.24
C ILE A 442 17.23 -14.48 4.58
N SER A 443 18.09 -15.24 3.92
CA SER A 443 18.19 -16.67 4.18
C SER A 443 18.81 -16.94 5.53
N TYR A 444 18.28 -17.97 6.16
CA TYR A 444 18.86 -18.60 7.32
C TYR A 444 20.17 -19.33 6.96
N ARG A 445 21.11 -19.42 7.90
CA ARG A 445 22.29 -20.29 7.80
C ARG A 445 21.86 -21.75 7.67
N ASP A 446 22.69 -22.56 7.01
CA ASP A 446 22.41 -23.99 6.82
C ASP A 446 22.11 -24.66 8.18
N PRO A 447 20.95 -25.34 8.34
CA PRO A 447 20.61 -26.02 9.57
C PRO A 447 21.68 -27.03 10.02
N ASN A 448 22.35 -27.74 9.12
CA ASN A 448 23.38 -28.73 9.47
C ASN A 448 24.64 -28.11 10.08
N VAL A 449 24.90 -26.84 9.76
CA VAL A 449 26.06 -26.10 10.28
C VAL A 449 25.68 -25.40 11.59
N ARG A 450 24.58 -24.63 11.59
CA ARG A 450 24.20 -23.74 12.70
C ARG A 450 23.75 -24.46 13.98
N ILE A 451 23.42 -25.75 13.90
CA ILE A 451 23.08 -26.57 15.09
C ILE A 451 24.29 -26.80 16.01
N ASN A 452 25.51 -26.51 15.54
CA ASN A 452 26.75 -26.71 16.29
C ASN A 452 27.29 -25.44 16.97
N ASP A 453 26.59 -24.31 16.83
CA ASP A 453 26.99 -23.03 17.43
C ASP A 453 25.79 -22.23 17.96
N TRP A 454 26.09 -21.15 18.69
CA TRP A 454 25.09 -20.25 19.27
C TRP A 454 24.97 -18.91 18.53
N LYS A 455 25.58 -18.77 17.34
CA LYS A 455 25.52 -17.53 16.54
C LYS A 455 24.13 -17.36 15.93
N GLU A 456 23.80 -16.15 15.49
CA GLU A 456 22.49 -15.85 14.91
C GLU A 456 22.12 -16.80 13.76
N VAL A 457 20.86 -17.27 13.71
CA VAL A 457 20.38 -18.19 12.67
C VAL A 457 20.23 -17.52 11.31
N SER A 458 19.94 -16.22 11.31
CA SER A 458 19.86 -15.39 10.11
C SER A 458 21.26 -15.12 9.58
N LYS A 459 21.44 -15.13 8.26
CA LYS A 459 22.65 -14.56 7.67
C LYS A 459 22.62 -13.04 7.83
N GLN A 460 23.79 -12.45 8.07
CA GLN A 460 23.94 -11.00 7.99
C GLN A 460 23.66 -10.55 6.56
N SER A 461 22.82 -9.53 6.43
CA SER A 461 22.44 -8.95 5.15
C SER A 461 23.23 -7.67 4.93
N LYS A 462 23.76 -7.49 3.72
CA LYS A 462 24.42 -6.25 3.31
C LYS A 462 23.58 -5.54 2.26
N PRO A 463 23.63 -4.19 2.21
CA PRO A 463 23.11 -3.43 1.08
C PRO A 463 23.58 -4.03 -0.25
N GLY A 464 22.66 -4.16 -1.19
CA GLY A 464 22.95 -4.80 -2.46
C GLY A 464 21.69 -5.21 -3.24
N PRO A 465 21.86 -6.02 -4.30
CA PRO A 465 20.79 -6.40 -5.22
C PRO A 465 19.56 -6.98 -4.53
N LEU A 466 19.74 -7.81 -3.50
CA LEU A 466 18.63 -8.40 -2.74
C LEU A 466 17.74 -7.32 -2.12
N LEU A 467 18.28 -6.48 -1.23
CA LEU A 467 17.48 -5.48 -0.52
C LEU A 467 16.89 -4.43 -1.48
N LYS A 468 17.62 -4.06 -2.54
CA LYS A 468 17.13 -3.16 -3.58
C LYS A 468 15.96 -3.73 -4.37
N THR A 469 16.00 -5.03 -4.67
CA THR A 469 14.92 -5.76 -5.37
C THR A 469 13.71 -5.97 -4.47
N GLN A 470 13.93 -6.36 -3.22
CA GLN A 470 12.83 -6.63 -2.30
C GLN A 470 12.12 -5.36 -1.83
N SER A 471 12.83 -4.24 -1.70
CA SER A 471 12.21 -2.93 -1.48
C SER A 471 11.43 -2.42 -2.71
N ALA A 472 11.88 -2.75 -3.93
CA ALA A 472 11.18 -2.46 -5.18
C ALA A 472 9.82 -3.19 -5.33
N ARG A 473 9.63 -4.31 -4.61
CA ARG A 473 8.32 -5.00 -4.53
C ARG A 473 7.29 -4.21 -3.71
N CYS A 474 7.70 -3.20 -2.95
CA CYS A 474 6.76 -2.37 -2.22
C CYS A 474 5.90 -1.56 -3.19
N MET A 475 4.58 -1.57 -2.94
CA MET A 475 3.58 -0.99 -3.83
C MET A 475 3.33 0.52 -3.61
N ASP A 476 3.89 1.10 -2.55
CA ASP A 476 3.50 2.39 -1.95
C ASP A 476 1.99 2.58 -1.96
N CYS A 477 1.32 1.74 -1.18
CA CYS A 477 -0.12 1.75 -1.06
C CYS A 477 -0.59 3.10 -0.48
N GLY A 478 -1.58 3.73 -1.11
CA GLY A 478 -2.20 4.96 -0.58
C GLY A 478 -2.86 4.79 0.79
N THR A 479 -3.32 3.57 1.11
CA THR A 479 -3.69 3.15 2.47
C THR A 479 -2.83 1.94 2.83
N PRO A 480 -1.67 2.13 3.49
CA PRO A 480 -0.71 1.06 3.69
C PRO A 480 -0.96 0.27 4.97
N PHE A 481 -1.87 -0.70 4.93
CA PHE A 481 -2.23 -1.60 6.06
C PHE A 481 -1.06 -2.17 6.87
N CYS A 482 0.12 -2.35 6.24
CA CYS A 482 1.35 -2.73 6.94
C CYS A 482 1.75 -1.78 8.09
N HIS A 483 1.37 -0.49 8.04
CA HIS A 483 1.64 0.50 9.09
C HIS A 483 0.47 0.71 10.07
N GLN A 484 -0.69 0.07 9.86
CA GLN A 484 -1.83 0.27 10.74
C GLN A 484 -1.58 -0.48 12.05
N ASP A 485 -1.77 0.19 13.17
CA ASP A 485 -1.50 -0.32 14.52
C ASP A 485 -2.38 -1.53 14.92
N ASN A 486 -3.60 -1.58 14.40
CA ASN A 486 -4.59 -2.61 14.71
C ASN A 486 -4.45 -3.90 13.88
N SER A 487 -3.75 -3.85 12.74
CA SER A 487 -3.66 -4.96 11.78
C SER A 487 -2.22 -5.27 11.39
N GLY A 488 -1.43 -4.26 11.04
CA GLY A 488 -0.02 -4.35 10.68
C GLY A 488 0.94 -4.14 11.85
N CYS A 489 1.79 -3.11 11.78
CA CYS A 489 2.81 -2.82 12.79
C CYS A 489 2.23 -2.07 14.00
N PRO A 490 2.27 -2.62 15.22
CA PRO A 490 1.76 -1.95 16.42
C PRO A 490 2.46 -0.63 16.78
N LEU A 491 3.66 -0.39 16.25
CA LEU A 491 4.39 0.88 16.43
C LEU A 491 3.98 1.96 15.41
N GLY A 492 3.17 1.62 14.40
CA GLY A 492 2.85 2.53 13.31
C GLY A 492 4.04 2.81 12.39
N ASN A 493 5.01 1.89 12.29
CA ASN A 493 6.22 2.10 11.47
C ASN A 493 5.87 2.54 10.04
N LYS A 494 6.54 3.60 9.58
CA LYS A 494 6.35 4.21 8.25
C LYS A 494 7.00 3.37 7.14
N ILE A 495 6.50 2.14 6.98
CA ILE A 495 7.10 1.07 6.17
C ILE A 495 7.26 1.43 4.68
N PRO A 496 6.25 1.99 3.98
CA PRO A 496 6.43 2.37 2.59
C PRO A 496 7.57 3.38 2.40
N GLU A 497 7.76 4.28 3.37
CA GLU A 497 8.74 5.35 3.28
C GLU A 497 10.16 4.84 3.48
N PHE A 498 10.43 4.05 4.53
CA PHE A 498 11.78 3.48 4.68
C PHE A 498 12.09 2.46 3.57
N ASN A 499 11.09 1.75 3.02
CA ASN A 499 11.30 0.88 1.86
C ASN A 499 11.68 1.68 0.62
N GLU A 500 11.03 2.83 0.38
CA GLU A 500 11.39 3.74 -0.70
C GLU A 500 12.82 4.26 -0.53
N LEU A 501 13.18 4.69 0.67
CA LEU A 501 14.51 5.21 0.96
C LEU A 501 15.59 4.13 0.78
N VAL A 502 15.33 2.89 1.20
CA VAL A 502 16.22 1.75 0.93
C VAL A 502 16.35 1.47 -0.57
N HIS A 503 15.25 1.54 -1.32
CA HIS A 503 15.29 1.35 -2.78
C HIS A 503 16.16 2.41 -3.48
N GLN A 504 16.12 3.65 -2.99
CA GLN A 504 16.92 4.78 -3.46
C GLN A 504 18.36 4.79 -2.93
N ASP A 505 18.79 3.76 -2.20
CA ASP A 505 20.08 3.69 -1.51
C ASP A 505 20.32 4.82 -0.48
N ARG A 506 19.24 5.42 0.05
CA ARG A 506 19.23 6.49 1.06
C ARG A 506 19.12 5.93 2.48
N TRP A 507 20.09 5.11 2.86
CA TRP A 507 20.06 4.30 4.08
C TRP A 507 20.00 5.12 5.39
N ARG A 508 20.69 6.26 5.46
CA ARG A 508 20.67 7.11 6.67
C ARG A 508 19.28 7.68 6.92
N GLU A 509 18.61 8.13 5.87
CA GLU A 509 17.25 8.66 5.97
C GLU A 509 16.23 7.56 6.26
N ALA A 510 16.45 6.36 5.71
CA ALA A 510 15.65 5.19 6.06
C ALA A 510 15.74 4.86 7.55
N LEU A 511 16.93 4.98 8.14
CA LEU A 511 17.14 4.83 9.58
C LEU A 511 16.39 5.92 10.36
N ASP A 512 16.57 7.20 9.99
CA ASP A 512 15.92 8.31 10.69
C ASP A 512 14.40 8.11 10.71
N ARG A 513 13.83 7.72 9.56
CA ARG A 513 12.40 7.43 9.42
C ARG A 513 11.93 6.24 10.25
N LEU A 514 12.76 5.21 10.39
CA LEU A 514 12.47 4.01 11.19
C LEU A 514 12.53 4.30 12.70
N LEU A 515 13.48 5.13 13.13
CA LEU A 515 13.69 5.49 14.54
C LEU A 515 12.64 6.46 15.09
N GLU A 516 11.89 7.15 14.23
CA GLU A 516 10.75 7.98 14.66
C GLU A 516 9.71 7.17 15.45
N THR A 517 9.46 5.93 15.02
CA THR A 517 8.40 5.08 15.57
C THR A 517 8.93 3.90 16.37
N ASN A 518 10.15 3.43 16.12
CA ASN A 518 10.71 2.24 16.78
C ASN A 518 12.00 2.54 17.55
N ASN A 519 12.00 2.25 18.85
CA ASN A 519 13.19 2.40 19.70
C ASN A 519 14.27 1.35 19.37
N PHE A 520 13.85 0.12 19.06
CA PHE A 520 14.75 -1.04 18.96
C PHE A 520 14.50 -1.87 17.69
N PRO A 521 14.75 -1.32 16.48
CA PRO A 521 14.59 -2.07 15.25
C PRO A 521 15.43 -3.35 15.19
N GLU A 522 16.55 -3.40 15.91
CA GLU A 522 17.39 -4.59 16.01
C GLU A 522 16.71 -5.73 16.77
N PHE A 523 15.75 -5.45 17.66
CA PHE A 523 14.96 -6.46 18.35
C PHE A 523 13.82 -6.93 17.44
N THR A 524 13.01 -5.99 16.95
CA THR A 524 11.84 -6.31 16.10
C THR A 524 12.26 -6.98 14.79
N GLY A 525 13.33 -6.52 14.15
CA GLY A 525 13.88 -7.13 12.93
C GLY A 525 14.32 -8.58 13.09
N ARG A 526 14.59 -9.04 14.33
CA ARG A 526 15.02 -10.42 14.63
C ARG A 526 13.90 -11.28 15.18
N VAL A 527 13.18 -10.80 16.19
CA VAL A 527 12.22 -11.63 16.95
C VAL A 527 10.77 -11.40 16.59
N CYS A 528 10.41 -10.28 15.96
CA CYS A 528 9.01 -10.02 15.62
C CYS A 528 8.52 -11.07 14.61
N PRO A 529 7.29 -11.57 14.73
CA PRO A 529 6.69 -12.43 13.71
C PRO A 529 6.27 -11.64 12.45
N ALA A 530 6.49 -10.32 12.40
CA ALA A 530 6.19 -9.44 11.27
C ALA A 530 4.68 -9.35 10.92
N PRO A 531 3.81 -8.88 11.85
CA PRO A 531 2.39 -8.63 11.56
C PRO A 531 2.19 -7.68 10.37
N CYS A 532 3.10 -6.74 10.18
CA CYS A 532 3.16 -5.87 9.00
C CYS A 532 3.20 -6.62 7.66
N GLU A 533 3.87 -7.77 7.57
CA GLU A 533 3.89 -8.60 6.37
C GLU A 533 2.58 -9.37 6.19
N GLY A 534 1.97 -9.81 7.30
CA GLY A 534 0.66 -10.46 7.30
C GLY A 534 -0.47 -9.57 6.77
N SER A 535 -0.36 -8.25 7.00
CA SER A 535 -1.32 -7.23 6.54
C SER A 535 -0.87 -6.48 5.29
N CYS A 536 0.25 -6.87 4.69
CA CYS A 536 0.71 -6.26 3.44
C CYS A 536 -0.34 -6.48 2.34
N VAL A 537 -0.70 -5.42 1.60
CA VAL A 537 -1.68 -5.49 0.52
C VAL A 537 -1.22 -6.43 -0.60
N LEU A 538 0.11 -6.54 -0.82
CA LEU A 538 0.66 -7.48 -1.80
C LEU A 538 0.33 -8.93 -1.43
N GLY A 539 0.23 -9.22 -0.11
CA GLY A 539 -0.15 -10.49 0.47
C GLY A 539 -1.53 -11.03 0.05
N ILE A 540 -2.36 -10.22 -0.62
CA ILE A 540 -3.66 -10.63 -1.16
C ILE A 540 -3.49 -11.49 -2.41
N ILE A 541 -2.53 -11.14 -3.28
CA ILE A 541 -2.36 -11.74 -4.61
C ILE A 541 -0.99 -12.41 -4.82
N GLU A 542 -0.03 -12.18 -3.92
CA GLU A 542 1.37 -12.60 -4.05
C GLU A 542 2.02 -12.70 -2.65
N ASN A 543 3.23 -13.23 -2.56
CA ASN A 543 4.01 -13.17 -1.33
C ASN A 543 4.26 -11.71 -0.88
N PRO A 544 4.10 -11.38 0.41
CA PRO A 544 4.23 -10.00 0.89
C PRO A 544 5.66 -9.47 0.78
N VAL A 545 5.86 -8.16 0.92
CA VAL A 545 7.21 -7.56 0.98
C VAL A 545 7.97 -8.09 2.21
N SER A 546 9.28 -8.32 2.11
CA SER A 546 10.14 -8.79 3.22
C SER A 546 10.53 -7.65 4.17
N ILE A 547 9.50 -7.00 4.74
CA ILE A 547 9.61 -5.82 5.61
C ILE A 547 10.55 -6.05 6.79
N LYS A 548 10.44 -7.21 7.46
CA LYS A 548 11.27 -7.55 8.63
C LYS A 548 12.76 -7.60 8.27
N SER A 549 13.09 -8.16 7.12
CA SER A 549 14.47 -8.23 6.62
C SER A 549 15.04 -6.87 6.28
N ILE A 550 14.23 -5.99 5.69
CA ILE A 550 14.63 -4.62 5.37
C ILE A 550 14.86 -3.81 6.66
N GLU A 551 13.95 -3.90 7.63
CA GLU A 551 14.07 -3.28 8.96
C GLU A 551 15.39 -3.67 9.65
N CYS A 552 15.68 -4.97 9.72
CA CYS A 552 16.91 -5.48 10.34
C CYS A 552 18.16 -4.97 9.62
N SER A 553 18.14 -4.92 8.28
CA SER A 553 19.29 -4.48 7.49
C SER A 553 19.58 -2.98 7.66
N ILE A 554 18.55 -2.15 7.82
CA ILE A 554 18.70 -0.71 8.07
C ILE A 554 19.48 -0.48 9.38
N ILE A 555 19.05 -1.12 10.46
CA ILE A 555 19.66 -0.92 11.78
C ILE A 555 21.04 -1.56 11.89
N ASP A 556 21.26 -2.74 11.30
CA ASP A 556 22.58 -3.38 11.28
C ASP A 556 23.60 -2.49 10.55
N LYS A 557 23.23 -1.96 9.38
CA LYS A 557 24.06 -0.98 8.66
C LYS A 557 24.31 0.27 9.52
N ALA A 558 23.29 0.79 10.20
CA ALA A 558 23.44 2.00 11.00
C ALA A 558 24.47 1.86 12.12
N PHE A 559 24.55 0.67 12.75
CA PHE A 559 25.61 0.40 13.73
C PHE A 559 26.98 0.20 13.07
N GLU A 560 27.05 -0.52 11.94
CA GLU A 560 28.31 -0.70 11.17
C GLU A 560 28.91 0.63 10.72
N GLU A 561 28.08 1.58 10.29
CA GLU A 561 28.50 2.91 9.80
C GLU A 561 28.70 3.94 10.94
N GLY A 562 28.49 3.55 12.20
CA GLY A 562 28.61 4.45 13.35
C GLY A 562 27.55 5.56 13.41
N TRP A 563 26.37 5.36 12.81
CA TRP A 563 25.28 6.33 12.80
C TRP A 563 24.47 6.34 14.10
N MET A 564 24.45 5.21 14.79
CA MET A 564 23.83 5.08 16.12
C MET A 564 24.79 5.62 17.19
N VAL A 565 24.69 6.91 17.46
CA VAL A 565 25.46 7.61 18.50
C VAL A 565 24.57 7.97 19.70
N PRO A 566 25.13 8.08 20.93
CA PRO A 566 24.37 8.52 22.09
C PRO A 566 23.76 9.92 21.90
N ARG A 567 22.47 10.06 22.21
CA ARG A 567 21.73 11.33 22.19
C ARG A 567 21.17 11.69 23.58
N PRO A 568 22.02 12.08 24.55
CA PRO A 568 21.55 12.54 25.86
C PRO A 568 20.69 13.81 25.72
N PRO A 569 19.70 14.03 26.61
CA PRO A 569 18.84 15.21 26.55
C PRO A 569 19.64 16.49 26.83
N LEU A 570 19.33 17.56 26.10
CA LEU A 570 20.01 18.85 26.24
C LEU A 570 19.69 19.56 27.57
N LYS A 571 18.51 19.30 28.14
CA LYS A 571 18.05 19.85 29.42
C LYS A 571 17.40 18.75 30.25
N ARG A 572 17.62 18.80 31.57
CA ARG A 572 16.96 17.93 32.52
C ARG A 572 15.77 18.64 33.15
N THR A 573 14.66 17.94 33.30
CA THR A 573 13.40 18.47 33.86
C THR A 573 13.38 18.49 35.38
N GLY A 574 14.38 17.87 36.03
CA GLY A 574 14.44 17.70 37.48
C GLY A 574 13.56 16.57 38.03
N LYS A 575 12.59 16.07 37.25
CA LYS A 575 11.73 14.95 37.66
C LYS A 575 12.45 13.61 37.55
N LYS A 576 12.12 12.69 38.46
CA LYS A 576 12.68 11.33 38.57
C LYS A 576 11.60 10.28 38.34
N VAL A 577 11.92 9.29 37.50
CA VAL A 577 11.02 8.17 37.20
C VAL A 577 11.72 6.85 37.47
N ALA A 578 11.07 5.99 38.27
CA ALA A 578 11.48 4.61 38.47
C ALA A 578 10.73 3.67 37.52
N ILE A 579 11.43 2.77 36.85
CA ILE A 579 10.85 1.76 35.96
C ILE A 579 11.18 0.38 36.53
N VAL A 580 10.15 -0.43 36.77
CA VAL A 580 10.31 -1.77 37.35
C VAL A 580 10.23 -2.81 36.23
N GLY A 581 11.37 -3.40 35.90
CA GLY A 581 11.55 -4.40 34.85
C GLY A 581 12.25 -3.82 33.61
N SER A 582 13.28 -4.53 33.13
CA SER A 582 14.08 -4.10 31.96
C SER A 582 13.75 -4.83 30.66
N GLY A 583 12.55 -5.38 30.54
CA GLY A 583 12.05 -5.91 29.27
C GLY A 583 11.85 -4.80 28.22
N PRO A 584 11.46 -5.16 26.98
CA PRO A 584 11.27 -4.19 25.90
C PRO A 584 10.35 -3.01 26.24
N SER A 585 9.29 -3.23 27.04
CA SER A 585 8.41 -2.15 27.53
C SER A 585 9.15 -1.16 28.43
N GLY A 586 9.86 -1.66 29.45
CA GLY A 586 10.61 -0.82 30.38
C GLY A 586 11.75 -0.07 29.70
N LEU A 587 12.48 -0.72 28.78
CA LEU A 587 13.53 -0.06 28.00
C LEU A 587 12.95 1.02 27.07
N ALA A 588 11.82 0.76 26.41
CA ALA A 588 11.19 1.74 25.52
C ALA A 588 10.68 2.95 26.31
N ALA A 589 10.06 2.72 27.47
CA ALA A 589 9.65 3.79 28.37
C ALA A 589 10.86 4.61 28.86
N ALA A 590 11.96 3.95 29.23
CA ALA A 590 13.17 4.59 29.70
C ALA A 590 13.81 5.49 28.62
N ASP A 591 13.93 4.97 27.39
CA ASP A 591 14.46 5.71 26.25
C ASP A 591 13.63 6.97 25.95
N GLN A 592 12.30 6.86 25.96
CA GLN A 592 11.42 8.00 25.70
C GLN A 592 11.46 9.05 26.82
N LEU A 593 11.33 8.64 28.08
CA LEU A 593 11.38 9.55 29.23
C LEU A 593 12.73 10.25 29.38
N ASN A 594 13.83 9.54 29.10
CA ASN A 594 15.16 10.14 29.09
C ASN A 594 15.29 11.21 27.99
N LYS A 595 14.77 10.95 26.78
CA LYS A 595 14.73 11.95 25.69
C LYS A 595 13.88 13.17 26.01
N MET A 596 12.80 13.00 26.77
CA MET A 596 11.98 14.09 27.31
C MET A 596 12.68 14.89 28.43
N GLY A 597 13.85 14.44 28.90
CA GLY A 597 14.68 15.15 29.87
C GLY A 597 14.49 14.71 31.32
N HIS A 598 13.65 13.71 31.59
CA HIS A 598 13.51 13.15 32.94
C HIS A 598 14.75 12.34 33.34
N SER A 599 14.99 12.22 34.64
CA SER A 599 16.00 11.30 35.19
C SER A 599 15.36 9.93 35.39
N VAL A 600 15.88 8.90 34.72
CA VAL A 600 15.27 7.57 34.72
C VAL A 600 16.17 6.55 35.39
N ILE A 601 15.60 5.73 36.26
CA ILE A 601 16.25 4.57 36.86
C ILE A 601 15.41 3.32 36.55
N VAL A 602 16.03 2.32 35.91
CA VAL A 602 15.40 1.03 35.61
C VAL A 602 15.92 -0.01 36.60
N PHE A 603 15.00 -0.63 37.34
CA PHE A 603 15.27 -1.70 38.29
C PHE A 603 14.98 -3.06 37.67
N GLU A 604 15.99 -3.92 37.58
CA GLU A 604 15.92 -5.27 37.03
C GLU A 604 16.22 -6.30 38.11
N ARG A 605 15.38 -7.33 38.20
CA ARG A 605 15.54 -8.41 39.19
C ARG A 605 16.70 -9.34 38.86
N ALA A 606 17.01 -9.51 37.58
CA ALA A 606 18.12 -10.33 37.12
C ALA A 606 19.45 -9.56 37.15
N ASP A 607 20.55 -10.29 36.93
CA ASP A 607 21.93 -9.78 36.89
C ASP A 607 22.27 -9.04 35.59
N ARG A 608 21.40 -9.10 34.57
CA ARG A 608 21.58 -8.44 33.27
C ARG A 608 20.27 -7.83 32.75
N ILE A 609 20.41 -6.73 32.03
CA ILE A 609 19.32 -5.92 31.48
C ILE A 609 18.78 -6.53 30.18
N GLY A 610 17.46 -6.46 29.97
CA GLY A 610 16.79 -6.84 28.72
C GLY A 610 15.57 -7.74 28.88
N GLY A 611 15.27 -8.20 30.10
CA GLY A 611 14.15 -9.11 30.38
C GLY A 611 14.18 -10.35 29.48
N LEU A 612 13.07 -10.64 28.79
CA LEU A 612 12.99 -11.78 27.86
C LEU A 612 13.94 -11.65 26.66
N MET A 613 14.36 -10.45 26.25
CA MET A 613 15.36 -10.32 25.18
C MET A 613 16.73 -10.83 25.64
N MET A 614 17.03 -10.73 26.93
CA MET A 614 18.26 -11.24 27.54
C MET A 614 18.16 -12.72 27.88
N TYR A 615 17.13 -13.14 28.61
CA TYR A 615 17.05 -14.50 29.18
C TYR A 615 15.90 -15.39 28.68
N GLY A 616 15.05 -14.90 27.77
CA GLY A 616 13.97 -15.71 27.18
C GLY A 616 14.30 -16.16 25.76
N VAL A 617 14.45 -15.18 24.86
CA VAL A 617 14.88 -15.40 23.49
C VAL A 617 16.30 -15.98 23.53
N PRO A 618 16.61 -17.10 22.87
CA PRO A 618 17.93 -17.71 22.95
C PRO A 618 18.98 -16.96 22.11
N ASN A 619 20.27 -17.18 22.37
CA ASN A 619 21.36 -16.42 21.72
C ASN A 619 21.36 -16.56 20.18
N MET A 620 21.04 -17.74 19.64
CA MET A 620 21.00 -17.95 18.19
C MET A 620 19.85 -17.22 17.49
N LYS A 621 18.85 -16.69 18.21
CA LYS A 621 17.77 -15.90 17.60
C LYS A 621 18.05 -14.41 17.68
N THR A 622 18.73 -13.97 18.73
CA THR A 622 19.23 -12.60 18.90
C THR A 622 20.44 -12.63 19.81
N ASP A 623 21.59 -12.19 19.30
CA ASP A 623 22.83 -12.21 20.07
C ASP A 623 22.75 -11.30 21.32
N LYS A 624 23.21 -11.80 22.47
CA LYS A 624 23.08 -11.05 23.73
C LYS A 624 24.10 -9.95 23.91
N VAL A 625 25.29 -10.11 23.34
CA VAL A 625 26.40 -9.16 23.51
C VAL A 625 26.31 -8.07 22.43
N ASP A 626 26.31 -8.49 21.17
CA ASP A 626 26.46 -7.58 20.03
C ASP A 626 25.15 -6.84 19.69
N ILE A 627 24.00 -7.34 20.15
CA ILE A 627 22.70 -6.72 19.89
C ILE A 627 22.06 -6.17 21.17
N VAL A 628 21.79 -7.03 22.17
CA VAL A 628 21.08 -6.59 23.38
C VAL A 628 21.95 -5.70 24.27
N GLN A 629 23.13 -6.17 24.68
CA GLN A 629 24.03 -5.40 25.54
C GLN A 629 24.53 -4.13 24.85
N ARG A 630 24.83 -4.17 23.54
CA ARG A 630 25.15 -2.97 22.74
C ARG A 630 24.09 -1.88 22.87
N ARG A 631 22.80 -2.23 22.77
CA ARG A 631 21.69 -1.26 22.95
C ARG A 631 21.61 -0.73 24.38
N VAL A 632 21.79 -1.60 25.38
CA VAL A 632 21.78 -1.18 26.78
C VAL A 632 22.91 -0.18 27.05
N ASN A 633 24.12 -0.46 26.55
CA ASN A 633 25.27 0.44 26.68
C ASN A 633 24.99 1.81 26.06
N LEU A 634 24.42 1.84 24.85
CA LEU A 634 24.00 3.09 24.19
C LEU A 634 23.03 3.90 25.06
N MET A 635 22.03 3.25 25.68
CA MET A 635 21.09 3.93 26.59
C MET A 635 21.75 4.41 27.88
N THR A 636 22.74 3.66 28.40
CA THR A 636 23.54 4.08 29.55
C THR A 636 24.36 5.33 29.22
N GLU A 637 24.99 5.39 28.04
CA GLU A 637 25.71 6.56 27.54
C GLU A 637 24.77 7.77 27.31
N GLU A 638 23.49 7.53 27.00
CA GLU A 638 22.44 8.56 26.94
C GLU A 638 21.95 9.05 28.32
N GLY A 639 22.39 8.40 29.40
CA GLY A 639 22.12 8.80 30.78
C GLY A 639 20.99 8.03 31.47
N VAL A 640 20.56 6.87 30.95
CA VAL A 640 19.64 5.96 31.65
C VAL A 640 20.43 5.16 32.69
N ASN A 641 19.96 5.18 33.95
CA ASN A 641 20.59 4.41 35.02
C ASN A 641 19.93 3.04 35.16
N PHE A 642 20.74 2.00 35.28
CA PHE A 642 20.28 0.62 35.47
C PHE A 642 20.75 0.07 36.82
N VAL A 643 19.83 -0.57 37.55
CA VAL A 643 20.10 -1.27 38.80
C VAL A 643 19.69 -2.73 38.62
N VAL A 644 20.68 -3.62 38.60
CA VAL A 644 20.49 -5.08 38.48
C VAL A 644 20.37 -5.75 39.85
N ASN A 645 19.90 -6.99 39.88
CA ASN A 645 19.62 -7.76 41.10
C ASN A 645 18.65 -7.04 42.06
N ALA A 646 17.82 -6.14 41.54
CA ALA A 646 16.85 -5.35 42.28
C ALA A 646 15.44 -5.94 42.12
N ASN A 647 15.09 -6.89 42.99
CA ASN A 647 13.77 -7.54 42.96
C ASN A 647 12.72 -6.72 43.73
N VAL A 648 12.18 -5.69 43.07
CA VAL A 648 11.17 -4.78 43.63
C VAL A 648 9.94 -5.54 44.13
N GLY A 649 9.52 -5.23 45.35
CA GLY A 649 8.41 -5.90 46.05
C GLY A 649 8.83 -7.13 46.86
N THR A 650 10.04 -7.66 46.65
CA THR A 650 10.60 -8.75 47.47
C THR A 650 11.82 -8.33 48.27
N ASP A 651 12.73 -7.59 47.66
CA ASP A 651 13.94 -7.10 48.32
C ASP A 651 13.60 -5.89 49.22
N PRO A 652 13.87 -5.95 50.54
CA PRO A 652 13.69 -4.82 51.44
C PRO A 652 14.46 -3.56 51.02
N VAL A 653 15.63 -3.71 50.38
CA VAL A 653 16.46 -2.60 49.91
C VAL A 653 15.77 -1.83 48.79
N TYR A 654 15.00 -2.52 47.93
CA TYR A 654 14.25 -1.95 46.81
C TYR A 654 12.73 -2.02 47.06
N SER A 655 12.31 -1.61 48.26
CA SER A 655 10.90 -1.60 48.63
C SER A 655 10.09 -0.58 47.82
N LEU A 656 8.81 -0.89 47.55
CA LEU A 656 7.91 0.00 46.82
C LEU A 656 7.73 1.36 47.52
N ASN A 657 7.71 1.38 48.86
CA ASN A 657 7.62 2.63 49.63
C ASN A 657 8.83 3.54 49.41
N ARG A 658 10.04 2.95 49.35
CA ARG A 658 11.26 3.69 49.03
C ARG A 658 11.20 4.24 47.61
N LEU A 659 10.84 3.41 46.63
CA LEU A 659 10.73 3.84 45.23
C LEU A 659 9.73 5.00 45.08
N ARG A 660 8.59 4.96 45.78
CA ARG A 660 7.59 6.04 45.78
C ARG A 660 8.07 7.32 46.47
N ALA A 661 8.90 7.21 47.50
CA ALA A 661 9.45 8.38 48.19
C ALA A 661 10.59 9.07 47.41
N GLU A 662 11.34 8.31 46.61
CA GLU A 662 12.52 8.80 45.88
C GLU A 662 12.23 9.26 44.44
N ASN A 663 11.05 8.96 43.90
CA ASN A 663 10.68 9.21 42.51
C ASN A 663 9.30 9.85 42.39
N ASP A 664 9.14 10.72 41.40
CA ASP A 664 7.88 11.43 41.14
C ASP A 664 6.84 10.55 40.43
N ALA A 665 7.30 9.52 39.70
CA ALA A 665 6.42 8.52 39.07
C ALA A 665 7.08 7.13 39.01
N ILE A 666 6.25 6.10 38.90
CA ILE A 666 6.68 4.70 38.74
C ILE A 666 5.99 4.07 37.52
N VAL A 667 6.76 3.39 36.67
CA VAL A 667 6.24 2.55 35.59
C VAL A 667 6.49 1.08 35.90
N LEU A 668 5.42 0.30 36.00
CA LEU A 668 5.47 -1.16 36.15
C LEU A 668 5.53 -1.81 34.76
N ALA A 669 6.66 -2.47 34.48
CA ALA A 669 6.94 -3.17 33.23
C ALA A 669 7.53 -4.57 33.49
N CYS A 670 7.03 -5.25 34.55
CA CYS A 670 7.58 -6.51 35.05
C CYS A 670 7.27 -7.75 34.21
N GLY A 671 6.45 -7.62 33.16
CA GLY A 671 6.05 -8.71 32.27
C GLY A 671 5.03 -9.69 32.87
N ALA A 672 4.62 -10.69 32.09
CA ALA A 672 3.74 -11.78 32.53
C ALA A 672 4.57 -13.03 32.84
N THR A 673 5.05 -13.15 34.08
CA THR A 673 6.08 -14.13 34.45
C THR A 673 5.52 -15.45 34.97
N LYS A 674 4.22 -15.56 35.26
CA LYS A 674 3.61 -16.78 35.79
C LYS A 674 3.38 -17.81 34.66
N PRO A 675 4.13 -18.92 34.59
CA PRO A 675 3.95 -19.91 33.53
C PRO A 675 2.60 -20.63 33.68
N ARG A 676 2.04 -21.09 32.56
CA ARG A 676 0.89 -22.00 32.58
C ARG A 676 1.38 -23.40 32.91
N ASP A 677 0.79 -23.98 33.96
CA ASP A 677 1.12 -25.33 34.41
C ASP A 677 0.22 -26.41 33.81
N LEU A 678 0.67 -27.66 33.90
CA LEU A 678 -0.07 -28.85 33.47
C LEU A 678 -0.23 -29.82 34.66
N PRO A 679 -1.28 -29.64 35.48
CA PRO A 679 -1.47 -30.39 36.73
C PRO A 679 -2.06 -31.78 36.48
N VAL A 680 -1.30 -32.64 35.80
CA VAL A 680 -1.61 -34.06 35.58
C VAL A 680 -0.78 -34.94 36.52
N SER A 681 -1.15 -36.21 36.68
CA SER A 681 -0.38 -37.15 37.52
C SER A 681 1.08 -37.25 37.06
N GLY A 682 2.03 -37.25 38.01
CA GLY A 682 3.47 -37.30 37.74
C GLY A 682 4.10 -35.95 37.37
N ARG A 683 3.37 -34.82 37.47
CA ARG A 683 3.88 -33.48 37.17
C ARG A 683 5.10 -33.09 38.02
N GLU A 684 5.20 -33.65 39.22
CA GLU A 684 6.26 -33.44 40.20
C GLU A 684 7.54 -34.24 39.93
N LEU A 685 7.54 -35.14 38.95
CA LEU A 685 8.72 -35.95 38.61
C LEU A 685 9.91 -35.08 38.19
N SER A 686 11.10 -35.51 38.59
CA SER A 686 12.34 -34.88 38.16
C SER A 686 12.50 -35.02 36.64
N GLY A 687 12.88 -33.92 35.97
CA GLY A 687 12.96 -33.84 34.52
C GLY A 687 11.74 -33.23 33.83
N VAL A 688 10.68 -32.84 34.57
CA VAL A 688 9.57 -32.04 34.05
C VAL A 688 9.75 -30.56 34.44
N HIS A 689 10.12 -29.72 33.46
CA HIS A 689 10.50 -28.33 33.68
C HIS A 689 9.62 -27.35 32.92
N PHE A 690 9.49 -26.13 33.43
CA PHE A 690 8.94 -25.04 32.62
C PHE A 690 9.96 -24.62 31.56
N ALA A 691 9.49 -24.26 30.37
CA ALA A 691 10.35 -23.86 29.26
C ALA A 691 11.30 -22.71 29.63
N MET A 692 10.84 -21.73 30.41
CA MET A 692 11.67 -20.60 30.82
C MET A 692 12.74 -20.94 31.84
N GLU A 693 12.57 -21.99 32.66
CA GLU A 693 13.65 -22.46 33.54
C GLU A 693 14.81 -22.99 32.69
N PHE A 694 14.48 -23.75 31.65
CA PHE A 694 15.43 -24.31 30.70
C PHE A 694 16.13 -23.21 29.87
N LEU A 695 15.38 -22.31 29.25
CA LEU A 695 15.94 -21.25 28.39
C LEU A 695 16.74 -20.21 29.16
N HIS A 696 16.25 -19.79 30.34
CA HIS A 696 16.93 -18.81 31.18
C HIS A 696 18.26 -19.37 31.69
N SER A 697 18.26 -20.55 32.30
CA SER A 697 19.48 -21.16 32.85
C SER A 697 20.51 -21.45 31.76
N ASN A 698 20.07 -21.92 30.59
CA ASN A 698 20.95 -22.09 29.43
C ASN A 698 21.62 -20.78 29.02
N THR A 699 20.84 -19.72 28.81
CA THR A 699 21.40 -18.44 28.33
C THR A 699 22.34 -17.84 29.37
N LYS A 700 21.99 -17.92 30.66
CA LYS A 700 22.87 -17.46 31.74
C LYS A 700 24.20 -18.23 31.77
N SER A 701 24.16 -19.55 31.79
CA SER A 701 25.36 -20.40 31.79
C SER A 701 26.20 -20.22 30.52
N LEU A 702 25.56 -19.98 29.36
CA LEU A 702 26.25 -19.67 28.11
C LEU A 702 27.04 -18.36 28.22
N LEU A 703 26.44 -17.32 28.80
CA LEU A 703 27.11 -16.01 28.97
C LEU A 703 28.17 -16.03 30.08
N ASP A 704 27.94 -16.77 31.16
CA ASP A 704 28.84 -16.80 32.31
C ASP A 704 30.09 -17.64 32.05
N SER A 705 29.94 -18.79 31.37
CA SER A 705 31.01 -19.78 31.28
C SER A 705 31.07 -20.53 29.95
N ASN A 706 30.24 -20.15 28.96
CA ASN A 706 30.04 -20.92 27.74
C ASN A 706 29.65 -22.38 28.05
N LEU A 707 28.69 -22.55 28.98
CA LEU A 707 28.14 -23.82 29.45
C LEU A 707 29.13 -24.72 30.24
N LYS A 708 30.30 -24.21 30.61
CA LYS A 708 31.34 -24.99 31.32
C LYS A 708 31.05 -25.18 32.81
N ASP A 709 30.24 -24.32 33.40
CA ASP A 709 29.85 -24.38 34.82
C ASP A 709 28.81 -25.48 35.12
N GLY A 710 28.13 -26.03 34.10
CA GLY A 710 27.04 -26.99 34.28
C GLY A 710 25.78 -26.40 34.94
N GLY A 711 25.69 -25.08 35.09
CA GLY A 711 24.60 -24.34 35.74
C GLY A 711 23.33 -24.20 34.90
N TYR A 712 23.02 -25.22 34.09
CA TYR A 712 21.86 -25.24 33.19
C TYR A 712 21.22 -26.62 33.13
N ILE A 713 19.96 -26.67 32.72
CA ILE A 713 19.25 -27.93 32.50
C ILE A 713 19.73 -28.53 31.17
N SER A 714 20.51 -29.62 31.24
CA SER A 714 21.09 -30.24 30.05
C SER A 714 20.13 -31.21 29.35
N ALA A 715 20.06 -31.09 28.02
CA ALA A 715 19.34 -32.00 27.12
C ALA A 715 20.29 -32.98 26.40
N LYS A 716 21.59 -32.95 26.72
CA LYS A 716 22.60 -33.81 26.10
C LYS A 716 22.28 -35.28 26.33
N GLY A 717 22.20 -36.07 25.26
CA GLY A 717 21.94 -37.50 25.33
C GLY A 717 20.50 -37.89 25.66
N LYS A 718 19.58 -36.93 25.85
CA LYS A 718 18.21 -37.17 26.32
C LYS A 718 17.19 -37.24 25.19
N LYS A 719 16.11 -37.98 25.40
CA LYS A 719 14.84 -37.93 24.65
C LYS A 719 14.00 -36.78 25.20
N VAL A 720 13.80 -35.75 24.40
CA VAL A 720 13.16 -34.50 24.86
C VAL A 720 11.75 -34.40 24.29
N VAL A 721 10.80 -34.05 25.15
CA VAL A 721 9.41 -33.74 24.75
C VAL A 721 9.08 -32.30 25.12
N VAL A 722 8.63 -31.52 24.14
CA VAL A 722 8.21 -30.13 24.33
C VAL A 722 6.69 -30.05 24.21
N ILE A 723 5.99 -29.54 25.21
CA ILE A 723 4.53 -29.41 25.21
C ILE A 723 4.14 -27.95 24.94
N GLY A 724 3.49 -27.70 23.80
CA GLY A 724 3.09 -26.38 23.30
C GLY A 724 3.84 -25.99 22.01
N GLY A 725 3.10 -25.53 20.99
CA GLY A 725 3.60 -25.25 19.64
C GLY A 725 3.91 -23.78 19.32
N GLY A 726 4.11 -22.94 20.35
CA GLY A 726 4.47 -21.52 20.18
C GLY A 726 5.97 -21.27 19.96
N ASP A 727 6.36 -19.99 19.86
CA ASP A 727 7.76 -19.56 19.68
C ASP A 727 8.67 -20.09 20.80
N THR A 728 8.20 -20.08 22.05
CA THR A 728 8.95 -20.62 23.19
C THR A 728 9.22 -22.13 23.03
N GLY A 729 8.28 -22.88 22.46
CA GLY A 729 8.48 -24.30 22.15
C GLY A 729 9.54 -24.50 21.07
N THR A 730 9.50 -23.68 20.02
CA THR A 730 10.53 -23.66 18.96
C THR A 730 11.91 -23.35 19.54
N ASP A 731 11.99 -22.41 20.47
CA ASP A 731 13.24 -22.01 21.12
C ASP A 731 13.81 -23.16 22.00
N CYS A 732 12.94 -23.90 22.69
CA CYS A 732 13.30 -25.14 23.42
C CYS A 732 13.84 -26.23 22.49
N ILE A 733 13.22 -26.43 21.32
CA ILE A 733 13.66 -27.40 20.30
C ILE A 733 15.08 -27.05 19.84
N GLY A 734 15.30 -25.82 19.38
CA GLY A 734 16.61 -25.38 18.86
C GLY A 734 17.73 -25.43 19.91
N THR A 735 17.41 -25.14 21.17
CA THR A 735 18.35 -25.24 22.31
C THR A 735 18.68 -26.71 22.63
N SER A 736 17.67 -27.58 22.67
CA SER A 736 17.85 -29.01 22.95
C SER A 736 18.70 -29.71 21.88
N ILE A 737 18.53 -29.32 20.62
CA ILE A 737 19.33 -29.83 19.50
C ILE A 737 20.81 -29.48 19.69
N ARG A 738 21.12 -28.22 20.05
CA ARG A 738 22.48 -27.72 20.32
C ARG A 738 23.14 -28.39 21.52
N HIS A 739 22.38 -28.75 22.54
CA HIS A 739 22.88 -29.58 23.65
C HIS A 739 23.25 -31.00 23.23
N GLY A 740 22.74 -31.49 22.09
CA GLY A 740 22.96 -32.85 21.62
C GLY A 740 21.94 -33.85 22.14
N CYS A 741 20.65 -33.50 22.17
CA CYS A 741 19.58 -34.47 22.41
C CYS A 741 19.57 -35.60 21.37
N THR A 742 19.10 -36.78 21.78
CA THR A 742 19.01 -38.00 20.94
C THR A 742 17.68 -38.09 20.18
N SER A 743 16.63 -37.47 20.73
CA SER A 743 15.30 -37.37 20.11
C SER A 743 14.61 -36.08 20.55
N ILE A 744 13.71 -35.56 19.72
CA ILE A 744 12.87 -34.40 20.01
C ILE A 744 11.45 -34.64 19.48
N VAL A 745 10.45 -34.45 20.32
CA VAL A 745 9.03 -34.46 19.96
C VAL A 745 8.39 -33.20 20.50
N ASN A 746 7.53 -32.56 19.72
CA ASN A 746 6.76 -31.39 20.13
C ASN A 746 5.26 -31.72 20.04
N LEU A 747 4.56 -31.64 21.16
CA LEU A 747 3.13 -31.93 21.24
C LEU A 747 2.33 -30.64 21.25
N GLU A 748 1.37 -30.54 20.33
CA GLU A 748 0.39 -29.45 20.24
C GLU A 748 -1.02 -30.01 20.40
N LEU A 749 -1.79 -29.40 21.30
CA LEU A 749 -3.16 -29.81 21.59
C LEU A 749 -4.11 -29.39 20.46
N LEU A 750 -3.84 -28.26 19.82
CA LEU A 750 -4.67 -27.71 18.76
C LEU A 750 -4.47 -28.43 17.42
N PRO A 751 -5.43 -28.32 16.48
CA PRO A 751 -5.28 -28.84 15.13
C PRO A 751 -4.15 -28.15 14.36
N GLU A 752 -3.59 -28.85 13.37
CA GLU A 752 -2.61 -28.26 12.45
C GLU A 752 -3.21 -27.04 11.73
N PRO A 753 -2.56 -25.87 11.79
CA PRO A 753 -3.02 -24.70 11.04
C PRO A 753 -3.01 -24.96 9.52
N PRO A 754 -3.93 -24.38 8.74
CA PRO A 754 -3.97 -24.59 7.28
C PRO A 754 -2.77 -23.97 6.56
N GLN A 755 -2.43 -24.47 5.37
CA GLN A 755 -1.32 -23.92 4.55
C GLN A 755 -1.59 -22.50 4.02
N LYS A 756 -2.87 -22.13 3.87
CA LYS A 756 -3.32 -20.80 3.43
C LYS A 756 -4.41 -20.29 4.36
N ARG A 757 -4.70 -18.98 4.32
CA ARG A 757 -5.78 -18.37 5.12
C ARG A 757 -7.11 -19.08 4.84
N ALA A 758 -7.77 -19.54 5.90
CA ALA A 758 -9.14 -20.06 5.81
C ALA A 758 -10.15 -18.90 5.67
N SER A 759 -11.36 -19.20 5.18
CA SER A 759 -12.44 -18.21 5.01
C SER A 759 -12.78 -17.43 6.29
N GLY A 760 -12.62 -18.05 7.46
CA GLY A 760 -12.83 -17.42 8.78
C GLY A 760 -11.67 -16.56 9.30
N ASN A 761 -10.58 -16.37 8.54
CA ASN A 761 -9.44 -15.51 8.91
C ASN A 761 -9.09 -14.54 7.76
N PRO A 762 -9.97 -13.57 7.45
CA PRO A 762 -9.81 -12.67 6.33
C PRO A 762 -8.59 -11.75 6.51
N TRP A 763 -7.98 -11.36 5.39
CA TRP A 763 -7.04 -10.24 5.38
C TRP A 763 -7.80 -8.95 5.79
N PRO A 764 -7.19 -8.01 6.56
CA PRO A 764 -5.79 -7.89 6.94
C PRO A 764 -5.44 -8.50 8.32
N GLN A 765 -6.28 -9.38 8.89
CA GLN A 765 -6.00 -9.99 10.19
C GLN A 765 -4.68 -10.79 10.18
N TRP A 766 -4.09 -11.06 11.34
CA TRP A 766 -2.92 -11.94 11.43
C TRP A 766 -3.21 -13.33 10.79
N PRO A 767 -2.37 -13.82 9.86
CA PRO A 767 -2.61 -15.11 9.21
C PRO A 767 -2.40 -16.25 10.20
N ARG A 768 -3.44 -17.05 10.41
CA ARG A 768 -3.40 -18.33 11.13
C ARG A 768 -3.13 -19.45 10.13
N ILE A 769 -1.86 -19.58 9.76
CA ILE A 769 -1.38 -20.56 8.78
C ILE A 769 -0.24 -21.39 9.35
N PHE A 770 0.02 -22.55 8.76
CA PHE A 770 1.17 -23.38 9.10
C PHE A 770 2.46 -22.61 8.83
N ARG A 771 3.35 -22.56 9.83
CA ARG A 771 4.66 -21.91 9.71
C ARG A 771 5.75 -22.86 10.19
N VAL A 772 6.86 -22.84 9.46
CA VAL A 772 8.09 -23.54 9.83
C VAL A 772 9.12 -22.47 10.21
N ASP A 773 9.58 -22.51 11.46
CA ASP A 773 10.61 -21.61 11.98
C ASP A 773 11.93 -22.37 12.19
N TYR A 774 13.00 -21.71 12.61
CA TYR A 774 14.36 -22.23 12.61
C TYR A 774 14.50 -23.55 13.39
N GLY A 775 13.86 -23.69 14.55
CA GLY A 775 13.91 -24.90 15.38
C GLY A 775 13.25 -26.11 14.70
N HIS A 776 12.13 -25.89 14.00
CA HIS A 776 11.48 -26.94 13.20
C HIS A 776 12.37 -27.40 12.04
N GLN A 777 13.02 -26.45 11.35
CA GLN A 777 13.97 -26.78 10.27
C GLN A 777 15.20 -27.55 10.79
N GLU A 778 15.73 -27.15 11.94
CA GLU A 778 16.87 -27.84 12.58
C GLU A 778 16.51 -29.25 13.01
N ALA A 779 15.32 -29.44 13.58
CA ALA A 779 14.81 -30.76 13.94
C ALA A 779 14.62 -31.64 12.70
N ALA A 780 14.04 -31.10 11.62
CA ALA A 780 13.87 -31.82 10.36
C ALA A 780 15.22 -32.20 9.72
N ALA A 781 16.21 -31.30 9.76
CA ALA A 781 17.55 -31.60 9.25
C ALA A 781 18.28 -32.67 10.07
N LYS A 782 18.19 -32.62 11.41
CA LYS A 782 18.89 -33.56 12.30
C LYS A 782 18.20 -34.92 12.42
N PHE A 783 16.87 -34.94 12.45
CA PHE A 783 16.07 -36.14 12.76
C PHE A 783 15.19 -36.62 11.59
N GLY A 784 15.23 -35.93 10.43
CA GLY A 784 14.56 -36.36 9.20
C GLY A 784 13.07 -36.02 9.09
N LYS A 785 12.46 -35.37 10.08
CA LYS A 785 11.04 -34.97 10.06
C LYS A 785 10.74 -33.74 10.94
N ASP A 786 9.62 -33.07 10.66
CA ASP A 786 9.09 -32.05 11.57
C ASP A 786 8.81 -32.67 12.94
N PRO A 787 9.19 -32.02 14.06
CA PRO A 787 9.04 -32.61 15.38
C PRO A 787 7.61 -32.52 15.92
N ARG A 788 6.72 -31.76 15.27
CA ARG A 788 5.37 -31.47 15.78
C ARG A 788 4.38 -32.59 15.52
N SER A 789 3.64 -32.92 16.56
CA SER A 789 2.42 -33.73 16.51
C SER A 789 1.25 -32.89 17.00
N TYR A 790 0.18 -32.86 16.22
CA TYR A 790 -1.03 -32.05 16.48
C TYR A 790 -2.16 -32.89 17.03
N GLU A 791 -3.12 -32.23 17.69
CA GLU A 791 -4.26 -32.87 18.33
C GLU A 791 -3.85 -33.96 19.33
N VAL A 792 -2.82 -33.69 20.13
CA VAL A 792 -2.33 -34.60 21.17
C VAL A 792 -2.54 -34.01 22.56
N LEU A 793 -3.17 -34.78 23.44
CA LEU A 793 -3.38 -34.45 24.85
C LEU A 793 -2.49 -35.31 25.75
N THR A 794 -1.74 -34.68 26.66
CA THR A 794 -0.99 -35.39 27.70
C THR A 794 -1.90 -35.77 28.87
N LYS A 795 -1.95 -37.06 29.21
CA LYS A 795 -2.78 -37.62 30.29
C LYS A 795 -2.05 -37.68 31.63
N ARG A 796 -0.79 -38.11 31.61
CA ARG A 796 0.09 -38.20 32.80
C ARG A 796 1.55 -38.36 32.41
N PHE A 797 2.44 -38.08 33.36
CA PHE A 797 3.86 -38.41 33.27
C PHE A 797 4.14 -39.75 33.95
N VAL A 798 5.09 -40.51 33.41
CA VAL A 798 5.49 -41.83 33.89
C VAL A 798 6.91 -41.74 34.44
N GLY A 799 7.07 -42.03 35.72
CA GLY A 799 8.36 -42.01 36.41
C GLY A 799 9.03 -43.38 36.47
N ASP A 800 10.34 -43.38 36.72
CA ASP A 800 11.08 -44.56 37.16
C ASP A 800 11.02 -44.72 38.70
N GLU A 801 11.71 -45.75 39.20
CA GLU A 801 11.80 -46.07 40.63
C GLU A 801 12.48 -44.97 41.46
N ASN A 802 13.22 -44.05 40.82
CA ASN A 802 13.92 -42.95 41.46
C ASN A 802 13.15 -41.61 41.39
N GLY A 803 11.93 -41.62 40.84
CA GLY A 803 11.11 -40.41 40.68
C GLY A 803 11.56 -39.50 39.53
N VAL A 804 12.28 -40.04 38.53
CA VAL A 804 12.69 -39.33 37.32
C VAL A 804 11.74 -39.68 36.17
N VAL A 805 11.37 -38.70 35.34
CA VAL A 805 10.52 -38.96 34.17
C VAL A 805 11.21 -39.92 33.20
N LYS A 806 10.47 -40.95 32.77
CA LYS A 806 10.87 -41.94 31.76
C LYS A 806 9.97 -41.88 30.52
N GLY A 807 8.81 -41.24 30.63
CA GLY A 807 7.90 -41.04 29.52
C GLY A 807 6.63 -40.29 29.93
N LEU A 808 5.73 -40.14 28.98
CA LEU A 808 4.41 -39.57 29.19
C LEU A 808 3.36 -40.34 28.40
N GLU A 809 2.19 -40.52 29.01
CA GLU A 809 1.02 -41.09 28.36
C GLU A 809 0.25 -39.98 27.66
N VAL A 810 -0.06 -40.20 26.39
CA VAL A 810 -0.79 -39.26 25.54
C VAL A 810 -1.99 -39.95 24.89
N VAL A 811 -2.94 -39.15 24.43
CA VAL A 811 -4.10 -39.60 23.64
C VAL A 811 -4.32 -38.62 22.49
N CYS A 812 -4.74 -39.12 21.34
CA CYS A 812 -5.19 -38.24 20.26
C CYS A 812 -6.55 -37.64 20.63
N VAL A 813 -6.75 -36.38 20.27
CA VAL A 813 -8.04 -35.70 20.40
C VAL A 813 -8.57 -35.31 19.03
N ARG A 814 -9.85 -34.98 18.96
CA ARG A 814 -10.46 -34.38 17.78
C ARG A 814 -11.22 -33.14 18.20
N TRP A 815 -10.93 -32.02 17.55
CA TRP A 815 -11.66 -30.78 17.80
C TRP A 815 -12.94 -30.67 16.96
N ALA A 816 -14.04 -30.32 17.62
CA ALA A 816 -15.33 -30.05 17.00
C ALA A 816 -16.01 -28.84 17.66
N LYS A 817 -16.99 -28.26 16.97
CA LYS A 817 -17.90 -27.32 17.61
C LYS A 817 -19.06 -28.10 18.21
N ASP A 818 -19.36 -27.86 19.48
CA ASP A 818 -20.56 -28.40 20.11
C ASP A 818 -21.84 -27.76 19.54
N ALA A 819 -23.01 -28.24 19.98
CA ALA A 819 -24.30 -27.71 19.54
C ALA A 819 -24.52 -26.22 19.86
N SER A 820 -23.75 -25.65 20.79
CA SER A 820 -23.75 -24.22 21.14
C SER A 820 -22.73 -23.40 20.33
N GLY A 821 -21.99 -24.06 19.44
CA GLY A 821 -20.94 -23.47 18.63
C GLY A 821 -19.59 -23.30 19.35
N ARG A 822 -19.45 -23.77 20.60
CA ARG A 822 -18.19 -23.70 21.34
C ARG A 822 -17.24 -24.78 20.84
N PHE A 823 -15.98 -24.39 20.69
CA PHE A 823 -14.93 -25.29 20.25
C PHE A 823 -14.47 -26.16 21.42
N GLN A 824 -14.72 -27.46 21.35
CA GLN A 824 -14.35 -28.46 22.35
C GLN A 824 -13.65 -29.64 21.66
N PHE A 825 -12.92 -30.43 22.43
CA PHE A 825 -12.27 -31.63 21.91
C PHE A 825 -12.84 -32.88 22.58
N GLU A 826 -12.77 -33.99 21.84
CA GLU A 826 -13.13 -35.34 22.31
C GLU A 826 -11.91 -36.25 22.17
N GLU A 827 -11.67 -37.10 23.16
CA GLU A 827 -10.58 -38.09 23.12
C GLU A 827 -10.93 -39.20 22.13
N VAL A 828 -9.96 -39.59 21.29
CA VAL A 828 -10.12 -40.68 20.32
C VAL A 828 -9.82 -42.00 21.04
N ALA A 829 -10.86 -42.78 21.32
CA ALA A 829 -10.73 -44.05 22.04
C ALA A 829 -9.76 -45.02 21.33
N GLY A 830 -8.85 -45.65 22.08
CA GLY A 830 -7.87 -46.59 21.56
C GLY A 830 -6.64 -45.94 20.91
N SER A 831 -6.48 -44.62 21.04
CA SER A 831 -5.30 -43.88 20.57
C SER A 831 -4.28 -43.58 21.67
N GLU A 832 -4.46 -44.17 22.85
CA GLU A 832 -3.55 -44.01 23.98
C GLU A 832 -2.19 -44.63 23.66
N GLU A 833 -1.11 -43.85 23.81
CA GLU A 833 0.26 -44.31 23.64
C GLU A 833 1.20 -43.73 24.70
N ILE A 834 2.33 -44.41 24.92
CA ILE A 834 3.40 -43.92 25.79
C ILE A 834 4.56 -43.45 24.92
N ILE A 835 4.91 -42.18 25.06
CA ILE A 835 6.10 -41.58 24.45
C ILE A 835 7.23 -41.61 25.49
N GLU A 836 8.39 -42.17 25.14
CA GLU A 836 9.56 -42.15 26.01
C GLU A 836 10.19 -40.76 26.09
N ALA A 837 10.53 -40.31 27.30
CA ALA A 837 11.07 -38.98 27.56
C ALA A 837 11.94 -38.96 28.83
N ASP A 838 13.14 -38.41 28.71
CA ASP A 838 14.05 -38.16 29.86
C ASP A 838 14.02 -36.69 30.30
N LEU A 839 13.41 -35.83 29.49
CA LEU A 839 13.24 -34.39 29.74
C LEU A 839 11.95 -33.90 29.09
N VAL A 840 11.07 -33.30 29.88
CA VAL A 840 9.83 -32.67 29.42
C VAL A 840 9.90 -31.17 29.66
N LEU A 841 9.58 -30.37 28.64
CA LEU A 841 9.59 -28.91 28.67
C LEU A 841 8.18 -28.36 28.44
N LEU A 842 7.60 -27.69 29.44
CA LEU A 842 6.27 -27.09 29.36
C LEU A 842 6.34 -25.68 28.76
N ALA A 843 5.96 -25.54 27.50
CA ALA A 843 5.96 -24.31 26.71
C ALA A 843 4.53 -23.81 26.40
N MET A 844 3.64 -23.85 27.40
CA MET A 844 2.20 -23.60 27.26
C MET A 844 1.78 -22.12 27.47
N GLY A 845 2.74 -21.20 27.39
CA GLY A 845 2.54 -19.76 27.57
C GLY A 845 2.47 -19.31 29.04
N PHE A 846 2.15 -18.04 29.24
CA PHE A 846 2.08 -17.39 30.55
C PHE A 846 0.68 -16.85 30.85
N LEU A 847 0.40 -16.67 32.13
CA LEU A 847 -0.83 -16.05 32.63
C LEU A 847 -0.62 -14.54 32.76
N GLY A 848 -0.49 -14.04 34.00
CA GLY A 848 -0.26 -12.64 34.32
C GLY A 848 1.07 -12.41 35.07
N PRO A 849 1.32 -11.17 35.53
CA PRO A 849 2.46 -10.85 36.38
C PRO A 849 2.41 -11.58 37.74
N GLU A 850 3.55 -11.65 38.41
CA GLU A 850 3.59 -11.97 39.85
C GLU A 850 2.80 -10.94 40.66
N GLN A 851 2.01 -11.41 41.63
CA GLN A 851 0.96 -10.58 42.26
C GLN A 851 1.46 -9.73 43.42
N LYS A 852 2.66 -9.99 43.95
CA LYS A 852 3.20 -9.37 45.17
C LYS A 852 3.24 -7.84 45.12
N ILE A 853 3.66 -7.26 43.98
CA ILE A 853 3.66 -5.80 43.77
C ILE A 853 2.23 -5.26 43.85
N ALA A 854 1.28 -5.93 43.20
CA ALA A 854 -0.11 -5.52 43.22
C ALA A 854 -0.77 -5.69 44.59
N ASP A 855 -0.43 -6.73 45.35
CA ASP A 855 -0.93 -6.93 46.72
C ASP A 855 -0.42 -5.83 47.66
N GLN A 856 0.87 -5.47 47.57
CA GLN A 856 1.48 -4.44 48.42
C GLN A 856 0.98 -3.03 48.12
N LEU A 857 0.66 -2.73 46.87
CA LEU A 857 0.17 -1.42 46.44
C LEU A 857 -1.35 -1.29 46.47
N GLY A 858 -2.10 -2.39 46.59
CA GLY A 858 -3.55 -2.39 46.41
C GLY A 858 -3.95 -2.09 44.95
N LEU A 859 -3.19 -2.62 43.98
CA LEU A 859 -3.49 -2.42 42.56
C LEU A 859 -4.69 -3.27 42.12
N GLU A 860 -5.60 -2.65 41.38
CA GLU A 860 -6.67 -3.38 40.70
C GLU A 860 -6.12 -4.31 39.62
N ARG A 861 -6.80 -5.43 39.40
CA ARG A 861 -6.47 -6.42 38.36
C ARG A 861 -7.64 -6.62 37.42
N ASP A 862 -7.32 -7.01 36.19
CA ASP A 862 -8.33 -7.51 35.25
C ASP A 862 -8.71 -8.98 35.57
N ASN A 863 -9.70 -9.50 34.84
CA ASN A 863 -10.16 -10.90 34.98
C ASN A 863 -9.09 -11.95 34.64
N ARG A 864 -7.94 -11.54 34.09
CA ARG A 864 -6.80 -12.38 33.72
C ARG A 864 -5.61 -12.19 34.66
N SER A 865 -5.80 -11.49 35.80
CA SER A 865 -4.78 -11.15 36.80
C SER A 865 -3.70 -10.16 36.35
N ASN A 866 -3.88 -9.50 35.20
CA ASN A 866 -2.98 -8.42 34.77
C ASN A 866 -3.25 -7.15 35.58
N PHE A 867 -2.24 -6.29 35.71
CA PHE A 867 -2.42 -4.98 36.34
C PHE A 867 -3.38 -4.14 35.50
N LYS A 868 -4.47 -3.70 36.12
CA LYS A 868 -5.52 -2.96 35.43
C LYS A 868 -5.05 -1.53 35.16
N ALA A 869 -4.81 -1.25 33.89
CA ALA A 869 -4.64 0.11 33.37
C ALA A 869 -5.22 0.16 31.95
N GLU A 870 -5.99 1.21 31.67
CA GLU A 870 -6.66 1.40 30.38
C GLU A 870 -5.62 1.64 29.27
N TYR A 871 -5.77 0.96 28.13
CA TYR A 871 -4.89 1.18 26.97
C TYR A 871 -5.03 2.63 26.47
N GLY A 872 -3.91 3.30 26.21
CA GLY A 872 -3.88 4.73 25.90
C GLY A 872 -3.67 5.64 27.11
N ARG A 873 -4.17 5.25 28.30
CA ARG A 873 -3.96 6.02 29.55
C ARG A 873 -2.82 5.48 30.42
N PHE A 874 -2.68 4.16 30.50
CA PHE A 874 -1.64 3.43 31.24
C PHE A 874 -1.55 3.71 32.76
N SER A 875 -2.31 4.67 33.29
CA SER A 875 -2.45 4.94 34.72
C SER A 875 -3.17 3.80 35.42
N THR A 876 -2.67 3.41 36.59
CA THR A 876 -3.34 2.48 37.48
C THR A 876 -4.33 3.20 38.40
N ASN A 877 -4.98 2.46 39.31
CA ASN A 877 -5.80 3.07 40.37
C ASN A 877 -4.96 3.81 41.44
N ILE A 878 -3.64 3.71 41.41
CA ILE A 878 -2.74 4.39 42.34
C ILE A 878 -2.09 5.58 41.62
N GLU A 879 -2.26 6.77 42.19
CA GLU A 879 -1.70 8.00 41.65
C GLU A 879 -0.17 7.92 41.52
N GLY A 880 0.35 8.41 40.38
CA GLY A 880 1.77 8.38 40.05
C GLY A 880 2.30 7.00 39.62
N ILE A 881 1.45 5.96 39.56
CA ILE A 881 1.84 4.61 39.14
C ILE A 881 1.15 4.21 37.83
N PHE A 882 1.96 3.77 36.87
CA PHE A 882 1.56 3.36 35.53
C PHE A 882 1.94 1.90 35.29
N ALA A 883 1.25 1.20 34.38
CA ALA A 883 1.56 -0.18 34.00
C ALA A 883 1.53 -0.37 32.47
N ALA A 884 2.56 -1.01 31.91
CA ALA A 884 2.73 -1.15 30.46
C ALA A 884 3.39 -2.45 30.03
N GLY A 885 3.01 -2.96 28.86
CA GLY A 885 3.53 -4.21 28.30
C GLY A 885 2.85 -5.43 28.92
N ASP A 886 3.53 -6.58 28.93
CA ASP A 886 2.89 -7.86 29.24
C ASP A 886 2.27 -7.93 30.64
N CYS A 887 2.73 -7.15 31.63
CA CYS A 887 2.10 -7.13 32.96
C CYS A 887 0.70 -6.45 32.96
N ARG A 888 0.40 -5.63 31.95
CA ARG A 888 -0.90 -4.97 31.74
C ARG A 888 -1.73 -5.68 30.66
N ARG A 889 -1.10 -6.01 29.54
CA ARG A 889 -1.74 -6.61 28.36
C ARG A 889 -1.97 -8.12 28.49
N GLY A 890 -1.17 -8.78 29.32
CA GLY A 890 -0.90 -10.22 29.21
C GLY A 890 0.16 -10.51 28.14
N GLN A 891 0.64 -11.75 28.10
CA GLN A 891 1.68 -12.20 27.16
C GLN A 891 1.37 -11.77 25.72
N SER A 892 2.29 -11.04 25.08
CA SER A 892 2.13 -10.55 23.71
C SER A 892 3.47 -10.49 22.95
N LEU A 893 3.50 -9.73 21.86
CA LEU A 893 4.69 -9.58 21.01
C LEU A 893 5.62 -8.47 21.54
N VAL A 894 6.92 -8.61 21.31
CA VAL A 894 7.93 -7.58 21.64
C VAL A 894 7.56 -6.20 21.10
N VAL A 895 7.02 -6.14 19.88
CA VAL A 895 6.59 -4.89 19.25
C VAL A 895 5.43 -4.21 20.01
N TRP A 896 4.52 -4.98 20.62
CA TRP A 896 3.45 -4.45 21.48
C TRP A 896 4.02 -3.91 22.79
N ALA A 897 5.00 -4.61 23.38
CA ALA A 897 5.66 -4.14 24.58
C ALA A 897 6.37 -2.79 24.36
N ILE A 898 7.09 -2.63 23.23
CA ILE A 898 7.73 -1.35 22.86
C ILE A 898 6.66 -0.27 22.66
N ALA A 899 5.56 -0.58 21.95
CA ALA A 899 4.49 0.38 21.71
C ALA A 899 3.84 0.87 23.01
N GLU A 900 3.48 -0.04 23.92
CA GLU A 900 2.92 0.33 25.23
C GLU A 900 3.92 1.09 26.10
N GLY A 901 5.22 0.73 26.08
CA GLY A 901 6.26 1.46 26.80
C GLY A 901 6.41 2.91 26.33
N ARG A 902 6.37 3.16 25.01
CA ARG A 902 6.38 4.52 24.44
C ARG A 902 5.16 5.34 24.85
N GLN A 903 3.97 4.75 24.76
CA GLN A 903 2.73 5.45 25.11
C GLN A 903 2.66 5.73 26.61
N ALA A 904 3.09 4.78 27.45
CA ALA A 904 3.17 4.99 28.90
C ALA A 904 4.15 6.11 29.27
N ALA A 905 5.30 6.20 28.60
CA ALA A 905 6.23 7.33 28.78
C ALA A 905 5.56 8.68 28.48
N SER A 906 4.78 8.78 27.41
CA SER A 906 4.03 10.00 27.09
C SER A 906 2.98 10.35 28.15
N GLN A 907 2.30 9.36 28.73
CA GLN A 907 1.33 9.59 29.81
C GLN A 907 2.00 10.00 31.13
N VAL A 908 3.17 9.43 31.44
CA VAL A 908 3.99 9.83 32.59
C VAL A 908 4.48 11.26 32.45
N ASP A 909 5.02 11.63 31.29
CA ASP A 909 5.46 13.01 31.00
C ASP A 909 4.30 14.01 31.16
N CYS A 910 3.13 13.72 30.56
CA CYS A 910 1.92 14.51 30.74
C CYS A 910 1.54 14.68 32.22
N TYR A 911 1.64 13.62 33.02
CA TYR A 911 1.34 13.65 34.45
C TYR A 911 2.33 14.54 35.21
N LEU A 912 3.62 14.41 34.94
CA LEU A 912 4.68 15.13 35.65
C LEU A 912 4.72 16.63 35.29
N MET A 913 4.40 16.99 34.06
CA MET A 913 4.45 18.39 33.59
C MET A 913 3.20 19.18 33.94
N LYS A 914 2.02 18.55 34.04
CA LYS A 914 0.78 19.24 34.46
C LYS A 914 0.81 19.78 35.88
N VAL A 915 1.68 19.25 36.76
CA VAL A 915 1.79 19.71 38.15
C VAL A 915 2.50 21.07 38.26
N GLU A 916 3.30 21.47 37.26
CA GLU A 916 3.98 22.78 37.26
C GLU A 916 3.08 23.94 36.83
N ASP A 917 2.14 23.74 35.90
CA ASP A 917 1.21 24.79 35.48
C ASP A 917 0.30 25.29 36.61
N ASN A 918 0.03 24.45 37.63
CA ASN A 918 -0.78 24.83 38.79
C ASN A 918 -0.02 25.62 39.87
N LEU A 919 1.31 25.74 39.78
CA LEU A 919 2.13 26.47 40.77
C LEU A 919 2.76 27.75 40.20
N GLY A 920 2.48 28.12 38.95
CA GLY A 920 3.14 29.24 38.31
C GLY A 920 2.46 29.83 37.08
N SER A 921 1.18 30.21 37.13
CA SER A 921 0.71 31.48 36.54
C SER A 921 -0.79 31.69 36.72
N ALA A 922 -1.15 32.85 37.26
CA ALA A 922 -2.43 33.47 36.97
C ALA A 922 -2.30 34.18 35.61
N ALA A 923 -2.37 33.44 34.49
CA ALA A 923 -2.67 33.99 33.17
C ALA A 923 -2.96 32.88 32.13
N MET A 924 -4.15 32.97 31.51
CA MET A 924 -4.63 32.27 30.31
C MET A 924 -4.90 30.76 30.40
N THR A 925 -6.16 30.46 30.71
CA THR A 925 -6.78 29.13 30.61
C THR A 925 -7.34 28.91 29.20
N THR A 926 -6.86 27.89 28.48
CA THR A 926 -7.73 26.90 27.81
C THR A 926 -6.91 25.71 27.33
N ARG A 927 -6.98 24.59 28.07
CA ARG A 927 -6.74 23.23 27.53
C ARG A 927 -7.41 22.18 28.40
N ILE A 928 -8.49 21.65 27.83
CA ILE A 928 -9.11 20.32 27.96
C ILE A 928 -9.19 19.75 29.38
N ASN A 929 -10.35 19.99 29.99
CA ASN A 929 -10.77 19.40 31.24
C ASN A 929 -11.43 18.03 30.98
N CYS A 930 -10.70 16.93 31.13
CA CYS A 930 -11.25 15.57 31.03
C CYS A 930 -11.93 15.16 32.33
N GLN A 931 -13.09 15.74 32.66
CA GLN A 931 -13.96 15.17 33.71
C GLN A 931 -15.43 15.67 33.72
N GLY A 932 -15.85 16.59 32.85
CA GLY A 932 -17.21 17.16 32.89
C GLY A 932 -18.30 16.42 32.10
N ASP A 933 -17.96 15.68 31.06
CA ASP A 933 -18.94 15.39 29.99
C ASP A 933 -19.69 14.05 30.10
N LEU A 934 -19.56 13.28 31.19
CA LEU A 934 -20.33 12.02 31.33
C LEU A 934 -21.60 12.16 32.19
N GLU A 935 -21.65 13.08 33.15
CA GLU A 935 -22.84 13.28 33.98
C GLU A 935 -23.92 14.13 33.29
N ASP A 936 -23.53 14.99 32.34
CA ASP A 936 -24.48 15.82 31.57
C ASP A 936 -25.11 15.09 30.37
N MET A 937 -24.54 13.98 29.91
CA MET A 937 -25.09 13.20 28.78
C MET A 937 -26.43 12.50 29.08
N LEU A 938 -26.81 12.32 30.34
CA LEU A 938 -28.08 11.68 30.71
C LEU A 938 -29.24 12.68 30.90
N LYS A 939 -28.99 13.99 30.82
CA LYS A 939 -30.01 15.02 31.10
C LYS A 939 -30.43 15.88 29.90
N ASN A 940 -29.79 15.76 28.73
CA ASN A 940 -30.10 16.66 27.61
C ASN A 940 -30.01 15.99 26.22
N PRO A 941 -31.13 15.70 25.53
CA PRO A 941 -31.14 14.99 24.24
C PRO A 941 -30.81 15.88 23.02
N GLY A 942 -30.07 16.98 23.21
CA GLY A 942 -29.98 18.08 22.23
C GLY A 942 -28.64 18.31 21.54
N ASN A 943 -27.60 17.49 21.72
CA ASN A 943 -26.26 17.85 21.25
C ASN A 943 -25.90 17.22 19.88
N LYS A 944 -25.96 18.04 18.82
CA LYS A 944 -25.55 17.69 17.44
C LYS A 944 -24.03 17.87 17.28
N ARG A 945 -23.32 16.87 16.76
CA ARG A 945 -21.89 16.98 16.41
C ARG A 945 -21.69 17.76 15.11
N ARG A 946 -20.75 18.71 15.09
CA ARG A 946 -20.31 19.49 13.90
C ARG A 946 -19.08 18.85 13.25
N VAL A 947 -18.85 19.13 11.97
CA VAL A 947 -17.72 18.61 11.18
C VAL A 947 -16.75 19.74 10.84
N ALA A 948 -15.47 19.53 11.14
CA ALA A 948 -14.38 20.43 10.73
C ALA A 948 -14.09 20.28 9.23
N ALA A 949 -13.92 21.42 8.53
CA ALA A 949 -13.65 21.50 7.09
C ALA A 949 -12.16 21.66 6.77
#